data_AF-A0A2G6FQV7-F1
#
_entry.id   AF-A0A2G6FQV7-F1
#
_cell.length_a   1.000
_cell.length_b   1.000
_cell.length_c   1.000
_cell.angle_alpha   90.00
_cell.angle_beta   90.00
_cell.angle_gamma   90.00
#
_symmetry.space_group_name_H-M   'P 1'
#
loop_
_entity.id
_entity.type
_entity.pdbx_description
1 polymer ?
#
loop_
_entity_poly.entity_id
_entity_poly.type
_entity_poly.pdbx_seq_one_letter_code
_entity_poly.pdbx_strand_id
1 'polypeptide(L)'
;MRILIIQIIVAVLCQFWAASGHAAEDKRVVRVGWFKSSSLHYTDENGKHSGYDYEFLIALAQYTNWELEFVKGTWAECYEWLKNGEIDLLGIVNKSPQREQIFDFAYTSSGVEFCNLYVKADDKAVHYQSFNQFDGMSIGVEEGTYQGRLLRKYADDNNFFYVEARYPNVEEVQAALKRGEVDAILSSSSDVLDGYSCIAQFSPSPFYYAVTKGNTELLGELDQALQEISLYHPNFISELYSKYFVRHLSETINFTEEEKAFIKSNKEVYILYDPGWFPVEYVDDKTGRYTGIVPEIIERIKKRSGLNLVGVTGKNSTEILKTLRTKSGNYVTSISHDFMWAEENRVNITQPFSSCNIIIASAAGDNNLKTVALVEMDYITKKVKKHFPHLKPVYFQSVTECLKALASGQADCVFLNTYQAEYYMRLPEYKKFAFNTTDAFQQKLCFGVAKTADPLIFSIISKSLRNLSKGHVQNIVSQNINQKMTFSIGYFARMYPLIFLAVILTPILIILLITFFFVRRKIELTKQLRIENNRYNQLAKMSGEHIFEYSYWHDKFTMTNRPDDFFIDQDIVENFSQYVSEQPDDSGGYYLYQLLAPAVEMDEQILVSGEDESRWYNVKTIIIKDDEGGPLYSIGKIQNIDLEMQERAALIDEASKDGMTSLLNQKNFKMRVMESISRGGVLILVDIDDFKFINDTFGHSAGDNAIIRVGEVITGTCRRTDIAGRIGGDEFALFISGRIDENSLAAICKRLNQGANDIIFENPETQISVSIGCAVATGKEKYDELFEMADRALYKVKNNNKNSFWVERQS
;
A
#
# COMPACT_ATOMS: atom_id res chain seq x y z
N MET A 1 56.26 -61.06 6.58
CA MET A 1 55.58 -60.23 5.55
C MET A 1 55.34 -58.78 6.00
N ARG A 2 54.86 -58.51 7.22
CA ARG A 2 54.64 -57.13 7.72
C ARG A 2 55.90 -56.27 7.90
N ILE A 3 57.03 -56.87 8.30
CA ILE A 3 58.30 -56.15 8.49
C ILE A 3 58.92 -55.73 7.14
N LEU A 4 58.77 -56.58 6.11
CA LEU A 4 59.28 -56.30 4.76
C LEU A 4 58.52 -55.14 4.10
N ILE A 5 57.20 -55.06 4.32
CA ILE A 5 56.36 -53.96 3.79
C ILE A 5 56.70 -52.63 4.48
N ILE A 6 56.98 -52.64 5.79
CA ILE A 6 57.40 -51.43 6.52
C ILE A 6 58.79 -50.98 6.05
N GLN A 7 59.73 -51.89 5.80
CA GLN A 7 61.05 -51.55 5.27
C GLN A 7 60.98 -51.00 3.83
N ILE A 8 60.07 -51.52 2.99
CA ILE A 8 59.85 -50.98 1.64
C ILE A 8 59.18 -49.60 1.69
N ILE A 9 58.21 -49.38 2.59
CA ILE A 9 57.56 -48.06 2.75
C ILE A 9 58.55 -47.03 3.30
N VAL A 10 59.43 -47.41 4.25
CA VAL A 10 60.48 -46.53 4.76
C VAL A 10 61.54 -46.25 3.68
N ALA A 11 61.93 -47.25 2.87
CA ALA A 11 62.87 -47.04 1.76
C ALA A 11 62.28 -46.14 0.66
N VAL A 12 60.98 -46.28 0.34
CA VAL A 12 60.29 -45.42 -0.62
C VAL A 12 60.09 -44.01 -0.06
N LEU A 13 59.77 -43.85 1.22
CA LEU A 13 59.68 -42.53 1.87
C LEU A 13 61.05 -41.85 1.99
N CYS A 14 62.14 -42.60 2.24
CA CYS A 14 63.50 -42.07 2.20
C CYS A 14 63.95 -41.71 0.79
N GLN A 15 63.48 -42.40 -0.26
CA GLN A 15 63.72 -41.98 -1.65
C GLN A 15 62.92 -40.73 -2.04
N PHE A 16 61.72 -40.52 -1.47
CA PHE A 16 60.97 -39.27 -1.64
C PHE A 16 61.59 -38.08 -0.89
N TRP A 17 62.21 -38.31 0.28
CA TRP A 17 62.99 -37.29 1.01
C TRP A 17 64.37 -37.03 0.38
N ALA A 18 65.00 -38.04 -0.23
CA ALA A 18 66.26 -37.88 -0.96
C ALA A 18 66.07 -37.24 -2.36
N ALA A 19 64.87 -37.31 -2.94
CA ALA A 19 64.54 -36.64 -4.21
C ALA A 19 64.00 -35.21 -4.04
N SER A 20 63.80 -34.75 -2.81
CA SER A 20 63.45 -33.36 -2.48
C SER A 20 64.63 -32.57 -1.88
N GLY A 21 65.85 -33.08 -2.08
CA GLY A 21 67.05 -32.25 -2.17
C GLY A 21 67.28 -31.85 -3.62
N HIS A 22 66.39 -31.03 -4.21
CA HIS A 22 66.89 -30.16 -5.27
C HIS A 22 67.96 -29.32 -4.58
N ALA A 23 69.22 -29.45 -5.01
CA ALA A 23 70.21 -28.45 -4.72
C ALA A 23 69.55 -27.10 -5.00
N ALA A 24 69.46 -26.23 -3.99
CA ALA A 24 69.20 -24.83 -4.26
C ALA A 24 70.36 -24.40 -5.17
N GLU A 25 70.12 -24.38 -6.48
CA GLU A 25 71.04 -23.72 -7.39
C GLU A 25 71.18 -22.30 -6.87
N ASP A 26 72.39 -21.94 -6.46
CA ASP A 26 72.69 -20.60 -5.99
C ASP A 26 72.12 -19.61 -7.02
N LYS A 27 71.24 -18.72 -6.55
CA LYS A 27 70.63 -17.74 -7.43
C LYS A 27 71.73 -16.91 -8.07
N ARG A 28 71.62 -16.70 -9.38
CA ARG A 28 72.55 -15.84 -10.10
C ARG A 28 72.32 -14.40 -9.65
N VAL A 29 73.27 -13.81 -8.96
CA VAL A 29 73.21 -12.37 -8.64
C VAL A 29 73.44 -11.59 -9.94
N VAL A 30 72.49 -10.75 -10.32
CA VAL A 30 72.56 -9.88 -11.50
C VAL A 30 72.58 -8.44 -11.02
N ARG A 31 73.69 -7.74 -11.26
CA ARG A 31 73.87 -6.33 -10.91
C ARG A 31 73.17 -5.46 -11.95
N VAL A 32 72.13 -4.77 -11.55
CA VAL A 32 71.30 -3.93 -12.41
C VAL A 32 71.56 -2.46 -12.12
N GLY A 33 71.86 -1.67 -13.17
CA GLY A 33 72.01 -0.23 -13.03
C GLY A 33 70.70 0.44 -12.62
N TRP A 34 70.73 1.23 -11.55
CA TRP A 34 69.56 1.86 -10.95
C TRP A 34 69.74 3.37 -10.83
N PHE A 35 69.17 4.12 -11.76
CA PHE A 35 69.25 5.59 -11.80
C PHE A 35 67.96 6.25 -11.33
N LYS A 36 68.02 7.42 -10.70
CA LYS A 36 66.83 8.09 -10.16
C LYS A 36 65.86 8.54 -11.27
N SER A 37 64.59 8.13 -11.21
CA SER A 37 63.52 8.61 -12.07
C SER A 37 62.16 8.49 -11.36
N SER A 38 61.26 9.48 -11.54
CA SER A 38 59.95 9.48 -10.89
C SER A 38 59.02 8.35 -11.37
N SER A 39 59.15 7.95 -12.64
CA SER A 39 58.25 6.96 -13.27
C SER A 39 58.91 5.60 -13.49
N LEU A 40 60.24 5.57 -13.72
CA LEU A 40 60.98 4.36 -14.07
C LEU A 40 61.59 3.67 -12.85
N HIS A 41 62.27 4.44 -12.01
CA HIS A 41 63.15 3.99 -10.92
C HIS A 41 62.98 4.87 -9.68
N TYR A 42 61.90 4.63 -8.94
CA TYR A 42 61.60 5.35 -7.72
C TYR A 42 62.04 4.55 -6.49
N THR A 43 62.66 5.23 -5.53
CA THR A 43 63.00 4.67 -4.22
C THR A 43 62.46 5.62 -3.16
N ASP A 44 61.60 5.12 -2.27
CA ASP A 44 61.03 5.93 -1.20
C ASP A 44 62.02 6.14 -0.04
N GLU A 45 61.63 6.95 0.95
CA GLU A 45 62.45 7.25 2.14
C GLU A 45 62.77 6.01 2.98
N ASN A 46 61.97 4.94 2.87
CA ASN A 46 62.18 3.67 3.57
C ASN A 46 63.04 2.68 2.75
N GLY A 47 63.55 3.09 1.58
CA GLY A 47 64.37 2.26 0.70
C GLY A 47 63.58 1.29 -0.18
N LYS A 48 62.25 1.39 -0.23
CA LYS A 48 61.42 0.52 -1.08
C LYS A 48 61.44 1.00 -2.53
N HIS A 49 61.71 0.07 -3.44
CA HIS A 49 61.75 0.32 -4.88
C HIS A 49 60.36 0.18 -5.52
N SER A 50 60.07 1.05 -6.50
CA SER A 50 58.90 0.94 -7.39
C SER A 50 59.16 1.69 -8.70
N GLY A 51 58.32 1.45 -9.72
CA GLY A 51 58.44 2.09 -11.03
C GLY A 51 58.22 1.09 -12.16
N TYR A 52 58.18 1.60 -13.39
CA TYR A 52 58.01 0.77 -14.58
C TYR A 52 59.09 -0.30 -14.69
N ASP A 53 60.38 0.08 -14.62
CA ASP A 53 61.48 -0.87 -14.83
C ASP A 53 61.61 -1.82 -13.63
N TYR A 54 61.26 -1.38 -12.41
CA TYR A 54 61.24 -2.24 -11.23
C TYR A 54 60.29 -3.43 -11.40
N GLU A 55 59.01 -3.17 -11.70
CA GLU A 55 58.03 -4.24 -11.85
C GLU A 55 58.36 -5.14 -13.05
N PHE A 56 58.98 -4.59 -14.10
CA PHE A 56 59.49 -5.36 -15.22
C PHE A 56 60.64 -6.30 -14.78
N LEU A 57 61.64 -5.79 -14.07
CA LEU A 57 62.77 -6.57 -13.56
C LEU A 57 62.32 -7.65 -12.56
N ILE A 58 61.36 -7.34 -11.70
CA ILE A 58 60.75 -8.34 -10.80
C ILE A 58 60.00 -9.41 -11.60
N ALA A 59 59.34 -9.06 -12.71
CA ALA A 59 58.75 -10.07 -13.60
C ALA A 59 59.83 -10.93 -14.25
N LEU A 60 60.92 -10.34 -14.77
CA LEU A 60 62.05 -11.10 -15.32
C LEU A 60 62.62 -12.09 -14.31
N ALA A 61 62.86 -11.66 -13.07
CA ALA A 61 63.36 -12.50 -11.98
C ALA A 61 62.39 -13.64 -11.56
N GLN A 62 61.14 -13.66 -12.02
CA GLN A 62 60.23 -14.80 -11.82
C GLN A 62 60.39 -15.89 -12.88
N TYR A 63 60.84 -15.50 -14.08
CA TYR A 63 61.11 -16.42 -15.20
C TYR A 63 62.58 -16.81 -15.31
N THR A 64 63.44 -16.15 -14.53
CA THR A 64 64.87 -16.49 -14.38
C THR A 64 65.17 -16.92 -12.95
N ASN A 65 66.32 -17.57 -12.72
CA ASN A 65 66.81 -17.85 -11.37
C ASN A 65 67.69 -16.69 -10.84
N TRP A 66 67.27 -15.44 -11.09
CA TRP A 66 68.05 -14.26 -10.73
C TRP A 66 67.76 -13.75 -9.33
N GLU A 67 68.80 -13.25 -8.68
CA GLU A 67 68.72 -12.35 -7.54
C GLU A 67 69.20 -10.97 -7.99
N LEU A 68 68.33 -9.97 -7.93
CA LEU A 68 68.62 -8.64 -8.48
C LEU A 68 69.34 -7.78 -7.44
N GLU A 69 70.51 -7.27 -7.80
CA GLU A 69 71.26 -6.28 -7.02
C GLU A 69 71.21 -4.92 -7.71
N PHE A 70 70.53 -3.94 -7.12
CA PHE A 70 70.38 -2.61 -7.71
C PHE A 70 71.58 -1.70 -7.37
N VAL A 71 72.40 -1.39 -8.37
CA VAL A 71 73.57 -0.51 -8.24
C VAL A 71 73.18 0.93 -8.55
N LYS A 72 73.15 1.79 -7.51
CA LYS A 72 72.60 3.15 -7.60
C LYS A 72 73.60 4.14 -8.20
N GLY A 73 73.18 4.90 -9.21
CA GLY A 73 73.98 5.97 -9.83
C GLY A 73 73.16 6.93 -10.67
N THR A 74 73.81 7.77 -11.46
CA THR A 74 73.20 8.52 -12.57
C THR A 74 73.07 7.62 -13.80
N TRP A 75 72.24 8.01 -14.78
CA TRP A 75 72.11 7.24 -16.02
C TRP A 75 73.45 7.11 -16.76
N ALA A 76 74.24 8.19 -16.81
CA ALA A 76 75.55 8.22 -17.44
C ALA A 76 76.57 7.31 -16.74
N GLU A 77 76.56 7.28 -15.39
CA GLU A 77 77.39 6.35 -14.62
C GLU A 77 76.99 4.90 -14.89
N CYS A 78 75.69 4.57 -14.85
CA CYS A 78 75.20 3.22 -15.15
C CYS A 78 75.59 2.76 -16.56
N TYR A 79 75.54 3.67 -17.54
CA TYR A 79 75.97 3.40 -18.90
C TYR A 79 77.47 3.03 -18.99
N GLU A 80 78.35 3.80 -18.33
CA GLU A 80 79.79 3.49 -18.30
C GLU A 80 80.09 2.24 -17.46
N TRP A 81 79.38 2.01 -16.36
CA TRP A 81 79.49 0.78 -15.57
C TRP A 81 79.13 -0.46 -16.37
N LEU A 82 78.08 -0.41 -17.19
CA LEU A 82 77.72 -1.53 -18.07
C LEU A 82 78.81 -1.81 -19.09
N LYS A 83 79.41 -0.75 -19.63
CA LYS A 83 80.47 -0.80 -20.64
C LYS A 83 81.76 -1.38 -20.07
N ASN A 84 82.04 -1.10 -18.80
CA ASN A 84 83.19 -1.63 -18.06
C ASN A 84 82.92 -3.01 -17.42
N GLY A 85 81.67 -3.51 -17.43
CA GLY A 85 81.28 -4.77 -16.78
C GLY A 85 81.13 -4.69 -15.25
N GLU A 86 81.01 -3.48 -14.70
CA GLU A 86 80.75 -3.22 -13.29
C GLU A 86 79.29 -3.50 -12.89
N ILE A 87 78.38 -3.40 -13.86
CA ILE A 87 77.01 -3.93 -13.79
C ILE A 87 76.77 -4.90 -14.96
N ASP A 88 75.82 -5.81 -14.79
CA ASP A 88 75.53 -6.88 -15.75
C ASP A 88 74.38 -6.53 -16.70
N LEU A 89 73.43 -5.72 -16.23
CA LEU A 89 72.19 -5.39 -16.93
C LEU A 89 71.83 -3.91 -16.77
N LEU A 90 71.35 -3.28 -17.83
CA LEU A 90 70.75 -1.93 -17.80
C LEU A 90 69.46 -1.88 -18.61
N GLY A 91 68.38 -1.41 -17.99
CA GLY A 91 67.10 -1.18 -18.62
C GLY A 91 66.99 0.18 -19.30
N ILE A 92 65.90 0.36 -20.07
CA ILE A 92 65.52 1.63 -20.70
C ILE A 92 66.62 2.21 -21.63
N VAL A 93 67.29 1.34 -22.41
CA VAL A 93 68.34 1.77 -23.33
C VAL A 93 67.83 1.77 -24.77
N ASN A 94 67.85 2.93 -25.45
CA ASN A 94 67.56 2.96 -26.89
C ASN A 94 68.68 2.28 -27.69
N LYS A 95 68.29 1.37 -28.57
CA LYS A 95 69.18 0.66 -29.47
C LYS A 95 69.64 1.58 -30.61
N SER A 96 70.93 1.56 -30.94
CA SER A 96 71.51 2.30 -32.07
C SER A 96 72.74 1.59 -32.61
N PRO A 97 73.11 1.76 -33.90
CA PRO A 97 74.28 1.10 -34.48
C PRO A 97 75.57 1.35 -33.69
N GLN A 98 75.73 2.54 -33.07
CA GLN A 98 76.89 2.83 -32.23
C GLN A 98 76.88 2.05 -30.91
N ARG A 99 75.70 1.93 -30.26
CA ARG A 99 75.57 1.20 -29.00
C ARG A 99 75.66 -0.31 -29.19
N GLU A 100 75.19 -0.84 -30.32
CA GLU A 100 75.32 -2.27 -30.64
C GLU A 100 76.76 -2.74 -30.81
N GLN A 101 77.70 -1.81 -31.05
CA GLN A 101 79.14 -2.13 -31.03
C GLN A 101 79.69 -2.26 -29.60
N ILE A 102 79.00 -1.68 -28.60
CA ILE A 102 79.47 -1.53 -27.21
C ILE A 102 78.71 -2.45 -26.24
N PHE A 103 77.46 -2.78 -26.54
CA PHE A 103 76.60 -3.66 -25.75
C PHE A 103 75.95 -4.72 -26.61
N ASP A 104 75.49 -5.78 -25.97
CA ASP A 104 74.50 -6.67 -26.57
C ASP A 104 73.11 -6.34 -26.03
N PHE A 105 72.11 -6.43 -26.89
CA PHE A 105 70.74 -6.01 -26.60
C PHE A 105 69.81 -7.19 -26.68
N ALA A 106 68.84 -7.24 -25.75
CA ALA A 106 67.71 -8.12 -25.86
C ALA A 106 67.01 -7.95 -27.21
N TYR A 107 66.48 -9.04 -27.76
CA TYR A 107 65.74 -9.02 -29.02
C TYR A 107 64.41 -8.29 -28.89
N THR A 108 63.72 -8.49 -27.76
CA THR A 108 62.40 -7.91 -27.48
C THR A 108 62.54 -6.56 -26.80
N SER A 109 61.84 -5.53 -27.29
CA SER A 109 61.80 -4.22 -26.63
C SER A 109 61.05 -4.29 -25.31
N SER A 110 61.58 -3.63 -24.28
CA SER A 110 60.97 -3.53 -22.96
C SER A 110 59.88 -2.45 -22.90
N GLY A 111 59.71 -1.66 -23.96
CA GLY A 111 58.66 -0.66 -24.11
C GLY A 111 58.98 0.35 -25.21
N VAL A 112 58.16 1.40 -25.30
CA VAL A 112 58.31 2.50 -26.26
C VAL A 112 58.19 3.81 -25.50
N GLU A 113 59.05 4.77 -25.82
CA GLU A 113 58.97 6.15 -25.34
C GLU A 113 58.77 7.13 -26.50
N PHE A 114 58.39 8.36 -26.18
CA PHE A 114 58.21 9.45 -27.14
C PHE A 114 59.05 10.66 -26.74
N CYS A 115 59.47 11.45 -27.71
CA CYS A 115 60.00 12.78 -27.45
C CYS A 115 58.85 13.75 -27.22
N ASN A 116 58.91 14.52 -26.14
CA ASN A 116 58.02 15.62 -25.83
C ASN A 116 58.78 16.94 -25.83
N LEU A 117 58.23 17.97 -26.46
CA LEU A 117 58.68 19.36 -26.32
C LEU A 117 57.78 20.09 -25.33
N TYR A 118 58.38 20.64 -24.28
CA TYR A 118 57.69 21.40 -23.25
C TYR A 118 58.11 22.86 -23.24
N VAL A 119 57.15 23.76 -23.04
CA VAL A 119 57.34 25.18 -22.78
C VAL A 119 56.73 25.55 -21.44
N LYS A 120 57.14 26.68 -20.86
CA LYS A 120 56.50 27.21 -19.65
C LYS A 120 55.03 27.55 -19.94
N ALA A 121 54.12 27.16 -19.05
CA ALA A 121 52.67 27.32 -19.29
C ALA A 121 52.22 28.78 -19.49
N ASP A 122 52.98 29.74 -18.95
CA ASP A 122 52.69 31.19 -19.01
C ASP A 122 53.35 31.90 -20.20
N ASP A 123 54.33 31.27 -20.85
CA ASP A 123 54.96 31.85 -22.03
C ASP A 123 54.05 31.68 -23.24
N LYS A 124 54.05 32.69 -24.13
CA LYS A 124 53.29 32.82 -25.39
C LYS A 124 52.52 31.56 -25.75
N ALA A 125 51.20 31.62 -25.99
CA ALA A 125 50.39 30.47 -26.42
C ALA A 125 50.98 29.79 -27.67
N VAL A 126 51.95 28.91 -27.48
CA VAL A 126 52.61 28.14 -28.53
C VAL A 126 51.66 26.99 -28.78
N HIS A 127 51.15 26.96 -30.00
CA HIS A 127 50.14 26.01 -30.38
C HIS A 127 50.80 24.66 -30.69
N TYR A 128 50.06 23.59 -30.40
CA TYR A 128 50.56 22.23 -30.54
C TYR A 128 50.92 21.92 -32.00
N GLN A 129 52.16 21.46 -32.23
CA GLN A 129 52.74 21.19 -33.55
C GLN A 129 52.64 22.37 -34.52
N SER A 130 52.73 23.60 -34.01
CA SER A 130 52.80 24.81 -34.81
C SER A 130 54.26 25.11 -35.18
N PHE A 131 54.77 24.43 -36.21
CA PHE A 131 56.19 24.48 -36.59
C PHE A 131 56.71 25.89 -36.91
N ASN A 132 55.85 26.77 -37.45
CA ASN A 132 56.19 28.18 -37.66
C ASN A 132 56.49 28.94 -36.36
N GLN A 133 55.88 28.54 -35.24
CA GLN A 133 56.18 29.13 -33.93
C GLN A 133 57.41 28.51 -33.27
N PHE A 134 57.84 27.33 -33.73
CA PHE A 134 59.05 26.67 -33.24
C PHE A 134 60.30 27.27 -33.89
N ASP A 135 60.14 27.94 -35.03
CA ASP A 135 61.23 28.53 -35.80
C ASP A 135 62.00 29.57 -34.97
N GLY A 136 63.30 29.31 -34.77
CA GLY A 136 64.21 30.15 -33.99
C GLY A 136 64.13 29.97 -32.47
N MET A 137 63.31 29.04 -31.95
CA MET A 137 63.28 28.74 -30.51
C MET A 137 64.63 28.21 -30.01
N SER A 138 65.03 28.64 -28.81
CA SER A 138 66.10 27.99 -28.04
C SER A 138 65.53 26.75 -27.36
N ILE A 139 66.00 25.56 -27.76
CA ILE A 139 65.54 24.28 -27.20
C ILE A 139 66.65 23.66 -26.36
N GLY A 140 66.39 23.52 -25.07
CA GLY A 140 67.23 22.80 -24.12
C GLY A 140 67.21 21.29 -24.39
N VAL A 141 68.40 20.71 -24.57
CA VAL A 141 68.60 19.29 -24.83
C VAL A 141 69.71 18.77 -23.93
N GLU A 142 69.50 17.60 -23.32
CA GLU A 142 70.55 16.92 -22.58
C GLU A 142 71.62 16.37 -23.55
N GLU A 143 72.89 16.62 -23.22
CA GLU A 143 74.02 16.29 -24.06
C GLU A 143 74.18 14.77 -24.26
N GLY A 144 74.49 14.35 -25.50
CA GLY A 144 74.74 12.95 -25.82
C GLY A 144 73.50 12.04 -25.89
N THR A 145 72.30 12.59 -25.69
CA THR A 145 71.05 11.80 -25.71
C THR A 145 70.63 11.36 -27.11
N TYR A 146 69.93 10.22 -27.18
CA TYR A 146 69.34 9.73 -28.42
C TYR A 146 68.21 10.63 -28.90
N GLN A 147 67.44 11.15 -27.95
CA GLN A 147 66.30 12.04 -28.14
C GLN A 147 66.74 13.34 -28.84
N GLY A 148 67.90 13.92 -28.48
CA GLY A 148 68.46 15.07 -29.19
C GLY A 148 68.69 14.82 -30.69
N ARG A 149 69.08 13.61 -31.08
CA ARG A 149 69.18 13.24 -32.51
C ARG A 149 67.81 13.14 -33.18
N LEU A 150 66.81 12.62 -32.47
CA LEU A 150 65.43 12.55 -32.97
C LEU A 150 64.81 13.94 -33.16
N LEU A 151 65.13 14.90 -32.30
CA LEU A 151 64.67 16.29 -32.44
C LEU A 151 65.19 16.92 -33.74
N ARG A 152 66.48 16.73 -34.08
CA ARG A 152 67.03 17.23 -35.36
C ARG A 152 66.28 16.66 -36.56
N LYS A 153 66.09 15.34 -36.59
CA LYS A 153 65.31 14.68 -37.64
C LYS A 153 63.88 15.22 -37.71
N TYR A 154 63.24 15.44 -36.56
CA TYR A 154 61.88 15.98 -36.49
C TYR A 154 61.80 17.42 -37.01
N ALA A 155 62.82 18.24 -36.72
CA ALA A 155 62.96 19.58 -37.25
C ALA A 155 63.13 19.59 -38.77
N ASP A 156 63.98 18.71 -39.30
CA ASP A 156 64.17 18.53 -40.74
C ASP A 156 62.88 18.06 -41.45
N ASP A 157 62.24 17.02 -40.91
CA ASP A 157 61.02 16.42 -41.50
C ASP A 157 59.83 17.42 -41.50
N ASN A 158 59.83 18.43 -40.61
CA ASN A 158 58.77 19.43 -40.48
C ASN A 158 59.20 20.87 -40.86
N ASN A 159 60.41 21.04 -41.41
CA ASN A 159 60.96 22.30 -41.91
C ASN A 159 60.93 23.48 -40.91
N PHE A 160 61.40 23.29 -39.67
CA PHE A 160 61.64 24.40 -38.73
C PHE A 160 63.08 24.44 -38.23
N PHE A 161 63.60 25.64 -37.98
CA PHE A 161 64.93 25.85 -37.39
C PHE A 161 64.83 26.07 -35.89
N TYR A 162 65.84 25.67 -35.12
CA TYR A 162 65.92 25.94 -33.69
C TYR A 162 67.37 26.10 -33.24
N VAL A 163 67.58 26.78 -32.11
CA VAL A 163 68.89 26.91 -31.46
C VAL A 163 69.01 25.83 -30.39
N GLU A 164 69.88 24.84 -30.61
CA GLU A 164 70.11 23.76 -29.64
C GLU A 164 70.98 24.26 -28.47
N ALA A 165 70.40 24.31 -27.26
CA ALA A 165 71.11 24.62 -26.03
C ALA A 165 71.40 23.33 -25.26
N ARG A 166 72.67 23.00 -25.07
CA ARG A 166 73.09 21.72 -24.46
C ARG A 166 73.36 21.86 -22.97
N TYR A 167 72.88 20.89 -22.21
CA TYR A 167 73.09 20.80 -20.76
C TYR A 167 73.51 19.38 -20.37
N PRO A 168 74.23 19.21 -19.25
CA PRO A 168 74.79 17.92 -18.85
C PRO A 168 73.76 16.93 -18.29
N ASN A 169 72.59 17.40 -17.81
CA ASN A 169 71.52 16.56 -17.24
C ASN A 169 70.14 17.22 -17.39
N VAL A 170 69.08 16.42 -17.28
CA VAL A 170 67.68 16.88 -17.41
C VAL A 170 67.30 17.92 -16.35
N GLU A 171 67.81 17.82 -15.11
CA GLU A 171 67.51 18.79 -14.05
C GLU A 171 68.02 20.21 -14.40
N GLU A 172 69.19 20.31 -15.01
CA GLU A 172 69.74 21.58 -15.49
C GLU A 172 68.98 22.13 -16.68
N VAL A 173 68.56 21.28 -17.62
CA VAL A 173 67.67 21.66 -18.74
C VAL A 173 66.36 22.26 -18.19
N GLN A 174 65.75 21.60 -17.20
CA GLN A 174 64.53 22.09 -16.55
C GLN A 174 64.77 23.40 -15.79
N ALA A 175 65.89 23.52 -15.08
CA ALA A 175 66.24 24.74 -14.36
C ALA A 175 66.48 25.91 -15.33
N ALA A 176 67.09 25.66 -16.49
CA ALA A 176 67.24 26.65 -17.56
C ALA A 176 65.90 27.13 -18.12
N LEU A 177 64.94 26.22 -18.34
CA LEU A 177 63.58 26.59 -18.72
C LEU A 177 62.87 27.42 -17.65
N LYS A 178 63.06 27.09 -16.35
CA LYS A 178 62.50 27.89 -15.24
C LYS A 178 63.07 29.31 -15.22
N ARG A 179 64.37 29.46 -15.51
CA ARG A 179 65.07 30.74 -15.58
C ARG A 179 64.80 31.53 -16.88
N GLY A 180 64.20 30.90 -17.89
CA GLY A 180 63.94 31.51 -19.20
C GLY A 180 65.18 31.61 -20.09
N GLU A 181 66.19 30.76 -19.88
CA GLU A 181 67.40 30.69 -20.72
C GLU A 181 67.15 29.95 -22.04
N VAL A 182 66.14 29.08 -22.05
CA VAL A 182 65.64 28.34 -23.22
C VAL A 182 64.13 28.54 -23.32
N ASP A 183 63.60 28.55 -24.54
CA ASP A 183 62.17 28.71 -24.81
C ASP A 183 61.41 27.39 -24.61
N ALA A 184 62.05 26.27 -24.94
CA ALA A 184 61.49 24.93 -24.81
C ALA A 184 62.53 23.93 -24.33
N ILE A 185 62.09 22.77 -23.86
CA ILE A 185 62.96 21.65 -23.52
C ILE A 185 62.48 20.36 -24.17
N LEU A 186 63.45 19.52 -24.54
CA LEU A 186 63.20 18.16 -24.97
C LEU A 186 63.21 17.23 -23.76
N SER A 187 62.12 16.49 -23.57
CA SER A 187 61.95 15.51 -22.49
C SER A 187 61.44 14.18 -23.05
N SER A 188 61.73 13.06 -22.39
CA SER A 188 61.09 11.78 -22.73
C SER A 188 59.66 11.72 -22.18
N SER A 189 58.80 10.88 -22.76
CA SER A 189 57.47 10.60 -22.24
C SER A 189 57.46 9.91 -20.88
N SER A 190 58.60 9.38 -20.44
CA SER A 190 58.80 8.89 -19.07
C SER A 190 58.85 10.02 -18.03
N ASP A 191 59.24 11.22 -18.45
CA ASP A 191 59.50 12.37 -17.60
C ASP A 191 58.40 13.41 -17.81
N VAL A 192 57.32 13.27 -17.03
CA VAL A 192 56.20 14.22 -17.06
C VAL A 192 56.53 15.44 -16.23
N LEU A 193 56.42 16.62 -16.85
CA LEU A 193 56.76 17.89 -16.23
C LEU A 193 55.49 18.66 -15.86
N ASP A 194 55.18 18.67 -14.56
CA ASP A 194 54.05 19.43 -14.02
C ASP A 194 54.30 20.94 -14.13
N GLY A 195 53.28 21.70 -14.53
CA GLY A 195 53.36 23.16 -14.71
C GLY A 195 53.91 23.63 -16.07
N TYR A 196 54.11 22.70 -17.01
CA TYR A 196 54.57 22.99 -18.38
C TYR A 196 53.56 22.53 -19.43
N SER A 197 53.57 23.20 -20.58
CA SER A 197 52.69 22.88 -21.71
C SER A 197 53.46 22.03 -22.73
N CYS A 198 52.96 20.82 -23.01
CA CYS A 198 53.51 19.97 -24.08
C CYS A 198 53.05 20.50 -25.45
N ILE A 199 53.99 21.01 -26.25
CA ILE A 199 53.73 21.62 -27.56
C ILE A 199 53.96 20.66 -28.74
N ALA A 200 54.69 19.56 -28.54
CA ALA A 200 54.79 18.49 -29.53
C ALA A 200 55.12 17.16 -28.85
N GLN A 201 54.56 16.07 -29.38
CA GLN A 201 54.96 14.70 -29.08
C GLN A 201 55.27 13.97 -30.39
N PHE A 202 56.43 13.33 -30.51
CA PHE A 202 56.92 12.77 -31.76
C PHE A 202 57.94 11.64 -31.56
N SER A 203 58.32 11.00 -32.68
CA SER A 203 59.37 9.97 -32.77
C SER A 203 59.28 8.87 -31.72
N PRO A 204 58.30 7.95 -31.81
CA PRO A 204 58.26 6.77 -30.95
C PRO A 204 59.55 5.97 -31.08
N SER A 205 60.24 5.73 -29.96
CA SER A 205 61.49 4.97 -29.92
C SER A 205 61.36 3.79 -28.96
N PRO A 206 61.64 2.56 -29.43
CA PRO A 206 61.71 1.42 -28.53
C PRO A 206 62.96 1.49 -27.65
N PHE A 207 62.81 1.11 -26.39
CA PHE A 207 63.92 0.90 -25.46
C PHE A 207 64.01 -0.58 -25.09
N TYR A 208 65.21 -1.01 -24.74
CA TYR A 208 65.58 -2.41 -24.55
C TYR A 208 66.39 -2.56 -23.27
N TYR A 209 66.51 -3.80 -22.81
CA TYR A 209 67.58 -4.18 -21.89
C TYR A 209 68.88 -4.39 -22.67
N ALA A 210 69.96 -3.87 -22.11
CA ALA A 210 71.32 -4.06 -22.60
C ALA A 210 72.14 -4.83 -21.56
N VAL A 211 73.01 -5.71 -22.03
CA VAL A 211 74.00 -6.43 -21.23
C VAL A 211 75.41 -6.06 -21.69
N THR A 212 76.41 -6.33 -20.85
CA THR A 212 77.82 -6.18 -21.21
C THR A 212 78.14 -6.98 -22.47
N LYS A 213 78.92 -6.39 -23.40
CA LYS A 213 79.27 -7.01 -24.68
C LYS A 213 79.89 -8.40 -24.49
N GLY A 214 79.40 -9.38 -25.24
CA GLY A 214 79.87 -10.75 -25.21
C GLY A 214 79.27 -11.62 -24.11
N ASN A 215 78.39 -11.08 -23.25
CA ASN A 215 77.70 -11.86 -22.22
C ASN A 215 76.50 -12.63 -22.80
N THR A 216 76.80 -13.63 -23.63
CA THR A 216 75.78 -14.40 -24.38
C THR A 216 74.91 -15.28 -23.47
N GLU A 217 75.41 -15.67 -22.30
CA GLU A 217 74.66 -16.47 -21.33
C GLU A 217 73.55 -15.65 -20.68
N LEU A 218 73.88 -14.49 -20.09
CA LEU A 218 72.88 -13.60 -19.48
C LEU A 218 71.88 -13.09 -20.52
N LEU A 219 72.36 -12.78 -21.74
CA LEU A 219 71.49 -12.38 -22.84
C LEU A 219 70.50 -13.49 -23.22
N GLY A 220 70.96 -14.74 -23.26
CA GLY A 220 70.11 -15.90 -23.57
C GLY A 220 69.02 -16.12 -22.52
N GLU A 221 69.38 -16.04 -21.23
CA GLU A 221 68.43 -16.11 -20.11
C GLU A 221 67.40 -14.97 -20.19
N LEU A 222 67.86 -13.75 -20.46
CA LEU A 222 67.03 -12.56 -20.61
C LEU A 222 66.04 -12.69 -21.78
N ASP A 223 66.54 -13.09 -22.96
CA ASP A 223 65.71 -13.24 -24.16
C ASP A 223 64.67 -14.35 -23.98
N GLN A 224 65.03 -15.46 -23.32
CA GLN A 224 64.09 -16.51 -22.97
C GLN A 224 63.01 -15.99 -22.02
N ALA A 225 63.38 -15.30 -20.95
CA ALA A 225 62.41 -14.74 -19.99
C ALA A 225 61.48 -13.72 -20.66
N LEU A 226 62.01 -12.83 -21.51
CA LEU A 226 61.21 -11.88 -22.28
C LEU A 226 60.25 -12.58 -23.24
N GLN A 227 60.69 -13.66 -23.88
CA GLN A 227 59.84 -14.49 -24.73
C GLN A 227 58.73 -15.17 -23.93
N GLU A 228 59.04 -15.75 -22.77
CA GLU A 228 58.06 -16.38 -21.88
C GLU A 228 57.03 -15.37 -21.35
N ILE A 229 57.47 -14.20 -20.90
CA ILE A 229 56.57 -13.10 -20.52
C ILE A 229 55.65 -12.73 -21.70
N SER A 230 56.19 -12.62 -22.91
CA SER A 230 55.40 -12.26 -24.09
C SER A 230 54.41 -13.37 -24.49
N LEU A 231 54.76 -14.65 -24.27
CA LEU A 231 53.91 -15.80 -24.58
C LEU A 231 52.79 -16.00 -23.55
N TYR A 232 53.11 -15.92 -22.25
CA TYR A 232 52.17 -16.16 -21.16
C TYR A 232 51.39 -14.89 -20.77
N HIS A 233 51.96 -13.71 -20.96
CA HIS A 233 51.37 -12.40 -20.66
C HIS A 233 51.49 -11.40 -21.83
N PRO A 234 50.80 -11.62 -22.98
CA PRO A 234 50.98 -10.82 -24.20
C PRO A 234 50.74 -9.31 -24.08
N ASN A 235 49.96 -8.88 -23.07
CA ASN A 235 49.64 -7.46 -22.85
C ASN A 235 50.51 -6.79 -21.77
N PHE A 236 51.48 -7.51 -21.19
CA PHE A 236 52.27 -7.06 -20.02
C PHE A 236 52.84 -5.64 -20.19
N ILE A 237 53.56 -5.40 -21.28
CA ILE A 237 54.17 -4.09 -21.60
C ILE A 237 53.10 -2.99 -21.66
N SER A 238 51.97 -3.25 -22.31
CA SER A 238 50.90 -2.25 -22.49
C SER A 238 50.17 -1.90 -21.18
N GLU A 239 50.01 -2.89 -20.29
CA GLU A 239 49.41 -2.70 -18.97
C GLU A 239 50.32 -1.91 -18.05
N LEU A 240 51.60 -2.28 -18.02
CA LEU A 240 52.62 -1.59 -17.24
C LEU A 240 52.81 -0.15 -17.73
N TYR A 241 52.83 0.05 -19.06
CA TYR A 241 52.91 1.38 -19.66
C TYR A 241 51.71 2.25 -19.27
N SER A 242 50.50 1.68 -19.31
CA SER A 242 49.28 2.38 -18.90
C SER A 242 49.27 2.77 -17.42
N LYS A 243 49.89 1.96 -16.56
CA LYS A 243 49.97 2.20 -15.11
C LYS A 243 50.87 3.39 -14.78
N TYR A 244 52.02 3.51 -15.45
CA TYR A 244 53.06 4.48 -15.10
C TYR A 244 53.04 5.75 -15.97
N PHE A 245 52.72 5.66 -17.27
CA PHE A 245 52.87 6.81 -18.18
C PHE A 245 51.53 7.45 -18.60
N VAL A 246 50.41 6.72 -18.59
CA VAL A 246 49.11 7.26 -19.03
C VAL A 246 48.41 8.09 -17.94
N ARG A 247 48.69 7.84 -16.66
CA ARG A 247 48.05 8.55 -15.53
C ARG A 247 48.37 10.06 -15.44
N HIS A 248 49.47 10.50 -16.05
CA HIS A 248 50.00 11.85 -15.86
C HIS A 248 49.97 12.73 -17.13
N LEU A 249 49.45 12.23 -18.26
CA LEU A 249 49.17 13.07 -19.43
C LEU A 249 48.02 14.02 -19.07
N SER A 250 48.30 15.32 -19.08
CA SER A 250 47.37 16.40 -18.74
C SER A 250 45.95 16.18 -19.26
N GLU A 251 44.93 16.50 -18.46
CA GLU A 251 43.51 16.43 -18.87
C GLU A 251 43.20 17.29 -20.12
N THR A 252 44.08 18.23 -20.44
CA THR A 252 44.01 19.11 -21.62
C THR A 252 44.41 18.37 -22.90
N ILE A 253 43.46 18.33 -23.84
CA ILE A 253 43.69 17.82 -25.19
C ILE A 253 44.33 18.92 -26.02
N ASN A 254 45.50 18.62 -26.59
CA ASN A 254 46.21 19.55 -27.45
C ASN A 254 45.81 19.35 -28.93
N PHE A 255 45.04 20.31 -29.45
CA PHE A 255 44.64 20.36 -30.87
C PHE A 255 45.62 21.20 -31.69
N THR A 256 45.84 20.79 -32.95
CA THR A 256 46.63 21.55 -33.94
C THR A 256 45.88 22.81 -34.37
N GLU A 257 46.56 23.72 -35.06
CA GLU A 257 45.93 24.94 -35.58
C GLU A 257 44.80 24.66 -36.58
N GLU A 258 44.99 23.67 -37.46
CA GLU A 258 43.97 23.23 -38.41
C GLU A 258 42.72 22.69 -37.69
N GLU A 259 42.92 21.90 -36.64
CA GLU A 259 41.85 21.35 -35.82
C GLU A 259 41.11 22.45 -35.05
N LYS A 260 41.82 23.39 -34.44
CA LYS A 260 41.23 24.55 -33.76
C LYS A 260 40.46 25.43 -34.73
N ALA A 261 40.99 25.68 -35.92
CA ALA A 261 40.31 26.43 -36.97
C ALA A 261 39.03 25.71 -37.41
N PHE A 262 39.07 24.38 -37.55
CA PHE A 262 37.88 23.58 -37.85
C PHE A 262 36.84 23.67 -36.74
N ILE A 263 37.23 23.50 -35.47
CA ILE A 263 36.33 23.65 -34.32
C ILE A 263 35.70 25.04 -34.30
N LYS A 264 36.51 26.10 -34.49
CA LYS A 264 36.05 27.50 -34.53
C LYS A 264 35.14 27.80 -35.72
N SER A 265 35.32 27.10 -36.85
CA SER A 265 34.42 27.21 -38.00
C SER A 265 32.99 26.74 -37.69
N ASN A 266 32.82 26.00 -36.58
CA ASN A 266 31.54 25.55 -36.06
C ASN A 266 30.70 24.73 -37.07
N LYS A 267 31.37 24.09 -38.04
CA LYS A 267 30.75 23.19 -39.01
C LYS A 267 30.03 22.07 -38.29
N GLU A 268 28.80 21.81 -38.71
CA GLU A 268 27.99 20.72 -38.16
C GLU A 268 28.64 19.36 -38.48
N VAL A 269 28.77 18.54 -37.45
CA VAL A 269 29.15 17.14 -37.54
C VAL A 269 27.95 16.32 -37.09
N TYR A 270 27.39 15.54 -37.99
CA TYR A 270 26.14 14.82 -37.78
C TYR A 270 26.42 13.46 -37.15
N ILE A 271 25.88 13.25 -35.94
CA ILE A 271 25.94 11.97 -35.25
C ILE A 271 24.73 11.14 -35.65
N LEU A 272 24.95 10.05 -36.38
CA LEU A 272 23.92 9.10 -36.77
C LEU A 272 23.73 8.08 -35.64
N TYR A 273 22.61 8.21 -34.92
CA TYR A 273 22.20 7.29 -33.85
C TYR A 273 21.25 6.22 -34.35
N ASP A 274 21.43 4.99 -33.90
CA ASP A 274 20.44 3.92 -33.98
C ASP A 274 19.43 4.03 -32.81
N PRO A 275 18.16 4.38 -33.06
CA PRO A 275 17.18 4.57 -31.99
C PRO A 275 16.78 3.26 -31.30
N GLY A 276 17.14 2.09 -31.87
CA GLY A 276 16.77 0.77 -31.37
C GLY A 276 17.87 0.04 -30.61
N TRP A 277 19.05 0.64 -30.38
CA TRP A 277 20.22 -0.05 -29.83
C TRP A 277 20.34 0.07 -28.31
N PHE A 278 19.31 -0.34 -27.56
CA PHE A 278 19.30 -0.30 -26.09
C PHE A 278 20.40 -1.17 -25.46
N PRO A 279 21.05 -0.76 -24.35
CA PRO A 279 21.10 0.59 -23.75
C PRO A 279 22.25 1.45 -24.31
N VAL A 280 22.84 1.07 -25.44
CA VAL A 280 24.00 1.72 -26.07
C VAL A 280 23.61 3.09 -26.61
N GLU A 281 22.59 3.14 -27.45
CA GLU A 281 21.96 4.36 -27.97
C GLU A 281 20.49 4.10 -28.26
N TYR A 282 19.62 4.98 -27.80
CA TYR A 282 18.19 4.91 -28.02
C TYR A 282 17.55 6.28 -27.86
N VAL A 283 16.29 6.42 -28.26
CA VAL A 283 15.50 7.62 -27.99
C VAL A 283 14.63 7.35 -26.77
N ASP A 284 14.71 8.23 -25.76
CA ASP A 284 13.84 8.14 -24.60
C ASP A 284 12.42 8.59 -24.97
N ASP A 285 11.43 7.70 -24.81
CA ASP A 285 10.04 7.92 -25.21
C ASP A 285 9.38 9.12 -24.49
N LYS A 286 9.88 9.54 -23.32
CA LYS A 286 9.30 10.63 -22.53
C LYS A 286 9.87 11.99 -22.93
N THR A 287 11.16 12.05 -23.22
CA THR A 287 11.89 13.30 -23.48
C THR A 287 12.14 13.55 -24.97
N GLY A 288 12.04 12.51 -25.81
CA GLY A 288 12.38 12.57 -27.23
C GLY A 288 13.87 12.82 -27.49
N ARG A 289 14.74 12.71 -26.47
CA ARG A 289 16.17 12.93 -26.57
C ARG A 289 16.92 11.62 -26.68
N TYR A 290 18.06 11.63 -27.38
CA TYR A 290 18.98 10.50 -27.40
C TYR A 290 19.54 10.26 -26.00
N THR A 291 19.42 9.02 -25.56
CA THR A 291 19.84 8.53 -24.25
C THR A 291 20.62 7.23 -24.43
N GLY A 292 21.51 6.91 -23.50
CA GLY A 292 22.34 5.72 -23.53
C GLY A 292 23.83 6.01 -23.34
N ILE A 293 24.61 4.96 -23.47
CA ILE A 293 26.07 4.98 -23.29
C ILE A 293 26.74 5.93 -24.30
N VAL A 294 26.37 5.84 -25.59
CA VAL A 294 27.00 6.60 -26.66
C VAL A 294 26.64 8.09 -26.59
N PRO A 295 25.36 8.51 -26.43
CA PRO A 295 25.03 9.93 -26.24
C PRO A 295 25.80 10.60 -25.10
N GLU A 296 25.99 9.92 -23.96
CA GLU A 296 26.79 10.47 -22.85
C GLU A 296 28.28 10.63 -23.19
N ILE A 297 28.84 9.69 -23.94
CA ILE A 297 30.23 9.79 -24.43
C ILE A 297 30.35 10.92 -25.47
N ILE A 298 29.37 11.06 -26.37
CA ILE A 298 29.32 12.14 -27.37
C ILE A 298 29.24 13.51 -26.68
N GLU A 299 28.43 13.67 -25.63
CA GLU A 299 28.34 14.95 -24.90
C GLU A 299 29.67 15.31 -24.25
N ARG A 300 30.44 14.32 -23.79
CA ARG A 300 31.81 14.53 -23.29
C ARG A 300 32.78 14.91 -24.38
N ILE A 301 32.72 14.25 -25.53
CA ILE A 301 33.52 14.62 -26.70
C ILE A 301 33.20 16.06 -27.10
N LYS A 302 31.92 16.42 -27.14
CA LYS A 302 31.45 17.79 -27.41
C LYS A 302 32.04 18.79 -26.43
N LYS A 303 31.93 18.54 -25.12
CA LYS A 303 32.47 19.41 -24.07
C LYS A 303 33.99 19.55 -24.13
N ARG A 304 34.70 18.47 -24.48
CA ARG A 304 36.17 18.42 -24.53
C ARG A 304 36.77 19.03 -25.80
N SER A 305 36.13 18.80 -26.94
CA SER A 305 36.61 19.25 -28.25
C SER A 305 36.08 20.60 -28.69
N GLY A 306 34.89 21.00 -28.21
CA GLY A 306 34.16 22.14 -28.75
C GLY A 306 33.53 21.91 -30.12
N LEU A 307 33.56 20.68 -30.66
CA LEU A 307 32.91 20.36 -31.93
C LEU A 307 31.40 20.60 -31.88
N ASN A 308 30.84 21.12 -32.98
CA ASN A 308 29.41 21.25 -33.17
C ASN A 308 28.78 19.89 -33.56
N LEU A 309 28.58 19.04 -32.55
CA LEU A 309 27.98 17.72 -32.72
C LEU A 309 26.45 17.83 -32.69
N VAL A 310 25.81 17.41 -33.79
CA VAL A 310 24.36 17.45 -33.99
C VAL A 310 23.82 16.03 -34.16
N GLY A 311 22.95 15.59 -33.26
CA GLY A 311 22.33 14.27 -33.36
C GLY A 311 21.27 14.20 -34.45
N VAL A 312 21.39 13.23 -35.35
CA VAL A 312 20.44 12.96 -36.44
C VAL A 312 19.92 11.53 -36.32
N THR A 313 18.61 11.35 -36.47
CA THR A 313 17.98 10.03 -36.32
C THR A 313 18.22 9.23 -37.58
N GLY A 314 18.94 8.11 -37.47
CA GLY A 314 18.75 7.00 -38.42
C GLY A 314 17.48 6.23 -38.05
N LYS A 315 16.76 5.59 -38.98
CA LYS A 315 15.63 4.73 -38.58
C LYS A 315 16.11 3.44 -37.92
N ASN A 316 17.25 2.91 -38.38
CA ASN A 316 17.87 1.69 -37.88
C ASN A 316 19.34 1.58 -38.36
N SER A 317 20.09 0.62 -37.82
CA SER A 317 21.50 0.38 -38.18
C SER A 317 21.70 0.17 -39.68
N THR A 318 20.78 -0.52 -40.37
CA THR A 318 20.83 -0.75 -41.83
C THR A 318 20.81 0.56 -42.62
N GLU A 319 19.91 1.49 -42.28
CA GLU A 319 19.79 2.79 -42.96
C GLU A 319 20.99 3.71 -42.66
N ILE A 320 21.54 3.63 -41.44
CA ILE A 320 22.77 4.35 -41.06
C ILE A 320 23.94 3.90 -41.95
N LEU A 321 24.16 2.59 -42.07
CA LEU A 321 25.22 2.06 -42.93
C LEU A 321 25.02 2.40 -44.42
N LYS A 322 23.77 2.36 -44.91
CA LYS A 322 23.44 2.81 -46.27
C LYS A 322 23.76 4.29 -46.46
N THR A 323 23.46 5.13 -45.47
CA THR A 323 23.76 6.56 -45.49
C THR A 323 25.26 6.80 -45.59
N LEU A 324 26.07 6.12 -44.77
CA LEU A 324 27.54 6.24 -44.79
C LEU A 324 28.16 5.81 -46.13
N ARG A 325 27.57 4.83 -46.82
CA ARG A 325 28.07 4.34 -48.12
C ARG A 325 27.70 5.24 -49.30
N THR A 326 26.57 5.93 -49.23
CA THR A 326 25.92 6.58 -50.39
C THR A 326 25.89 8.10 -50.33
N LYS A 327 25.85 8.69 -49.14
CA LYS A 327 25.80 10.14 -48.96
C LYS A 327 27.16 10.67 -48.51
N SER A 328 27.61 11.74 -49.16
CA SER A 328 28.75 12.51 -48.68
C SER A 328 28.32 13.44 -47.56
N GLY A 329 29.11 13.52 -46.50
CA GLY A 329 28.88 14.44 -45.39
C GLY A 329 29.78 14.15 -44.19
N ASN A 330 29.73 15.05 -43.22
CA ASN A 330 30.44 14.95 -41.95
C ASN A 330 29.69 14.05 -40.98
N TYR A 331 29.58 12.77 -41.31
CA TYR A 331 28.84 11.78 -40.53
C TYR A 331 29.76 11.02 -39.58
N VAL A 332 29.28 10.86 -38.34
CA VAL A 332 29.89 10.04 -37.30
C VAL A 332 28.84 9.11 -36.72
N THR A 333 29.19 7.88 -36.39
CA THR A 333 28.27 6.91 -35.79
C THR A 333 29.01 5.99 -34.82
N SER A 334 28.29 5.32 -33.93
CA SER A 334 28.87 4.28 -33.08
C SER A 334 28.82 2.93 -33.81
N ILE A 335 29.94 2.22 -33.83
CA ILE A 335 30.10 0.98 -34.60
C ILE A 335 31.05 -0.01 -33.93
N SER A 336 31.16 -1.20 -34.50
CA SER A 336 32.12 -2.21 -34.05
C SER A 336 33.51 -1.98 -34.65
N HIS A 337 34.53 -2.12 -33.82
CA HIS A 337 35.93 -1.93 -34.19
C HIS A 337 36.48 -3.16 -34.95
N ASP A 338 36.30 -3.17 -36.26
CA ASP A 338 36.86 -4.17 -37.18
C ASP A 338 37.23 -3.48 -38.50
N PHE A 339 38.53 -3.43 -38.81
CA PHE A 339 39.04 -2.68 -39.97
C PHE A 339 38.46 -3.15 -41.29
N MET A 340 38.31 -4.47 -41.49
CA MET A 340 37.75 -5.02 -42.73
C MET A 340 36.28 -4.67 -42.88
N TRP A 341 35.50 -4.77 -41.80
CA TRP A 341 34.11 -4.36 -41.79
C TRP A 341 33.94 -2.85 -41.98
N ALA A 342 34.82 -2.03 -41.40
CA ALA A 342 34.80 -0.57 -41.57
C ALA A 342 35.12 -0.16 -43.01
N GLU A 343 36.11 -0.80 -43.64
CA GLU A 343 36.49 -0.56 -45.04
C GLU A 343 35.33 -0.85 -46.00
N GLU A 344 34.66 -1.99 -45.84
CA GLU A 344 33.48 -2.37 -46.63
C GLU A 344 32.32 -1.37 -46.49
N ASN A 345 32.25 -0.64 -45.38
CA ASN A 345 31.25 0.37 -45.10
C ASN A 345 31.73 1.81 -45.38
N ARG A 346 32.96 1.99 -45.87
CA ARG A 346 33.59 3.30 -46.17
C ARG A 346 33.68 4.22 -44.94
N VAL A 347 34.13 3.66 -43.82
CA VAL A 347 34.25 4.36 -42.53
C VAL A 347 35.67 4.23 -41.99
N ASN A 348 36.22 5.33 -41.45
CA ASN A 348 37.44 5.33 -40.64
C ASN A 348 37.07 5.13 -39.17
N ILE A 349 37.73 4.19 -38.47
CA ILE A 349 37.39 3.83 -37.08
C ILE A 349 38.41 4.37 -36.08
N THR A 350 37.90 4.97 -34.99
CA THR A 350 38.72 5.44 -33.87
C THR A 350 39.23 4.25 -33.05
N GLN A 351 40.10 4.50 -32.06
CA GLN A 351 40.37 3.53 -31.01
C GLN A 351 39.05 3.13 -30.30
N PRO A 352 38.95 1.89 -29.80
CA PRO A 352 37.75 1.45 -29.09
C PRO A 352 37.66 2.14 -27.73
N PHE A 353 36.46 2.61 -27.39
CA PHE A 353 36.19 3.21 -26.08
C PHE A 353 35.60 2.19 -25.09
N SER A 354 35.01 1.10 -25.58
CA SER A 354 34.45 0.03 -24.75
C SER A 354 34.63 -1.34 -25.37
N SER A 355 34.58 -2.39 -24.57
CA SER A 355 34.55 -3.78 -25.04
C SER A 355 33.58 -4.61 -24.22
N CYS A 356 32.83 -5.46 -24.91
CA CYS A 356 31.84 -6.37 -24.35
C CYS A 356 31.92 -7.71 -25.08
N ASN A 357 31.35 -8.75 -24.48
CA ASN A 357 31.23 -10.05 -25.14
C ASN A 357 29.89 -10.15 -25.84
N ILE A 358 29.83 -10.97 -26.89
CA ILE A 358 28.58 -11.39 -27.51
C ILE A 358 28.18 -12.73 -26.90
N ILE A 359 26.93 -12.81 -26.47
CA ILE A 359 26.31 -14.00 -25.90
C ILE A 359 25.09 -14.43 -26.71
N ILE A 360 24.60 -15.64 -26.45
CA ILE A 360 23.44 -16.22 -27.11
C ILE A 360 22.25 -16.16 -26.17
N ALA A 361 21.15 -15.56 -26.63
CA ALA A 361 19.85 -15.63 -25.98
C ALA A 361 18.96 -16.65 -26.70
N SER A 362 18.34 -17.57 -25.96
CA SER A 362 17.42 -18.59 -26.47
C SER A 362 16.22 -18.80 -25.54
N ALA A 363 15.24 -19.61 -25.95
CA ALA A 363 14.20 -20.06 -25.02
C ALA A 363 14.81 -20.94 -23.91
N ALA A 364 14.30 -20.83 -22.68
CA ALA A 364 14.84 -21.58 -21.54
C ALA A 364 14.76 -23.11 -21.77
N GLY A 365 15.91 -23.80 -21.68
CA GLY A 365 16.02 -25.25 -21.81
C GLY A 365 16.21 -25.79 -23.23
N ASP A 366 16.31 -24.93 -24.26
CA ASP A 366 16.56 -25.37 -25.63
C ASP A 366 18.07 -25.37 -25.96
N ASN A 367 18.60 -26.56 -26.24
CA ASN A 367 19.99 -26.78 -26.63
C ASN A 367 20.17 -27.06 -28.13
N ASN A 368 19.09 -27.18 -28.92
CA ASN A 368 19.15 -27.57 -30.32
C ASN A 368 18.83 -26.40 -31.26
N LEU A 369 19.70 -25.39 -31.23
CA LEU A 369 19.55 -24.15 -31.99
C LEU A 369 19.75 -24.40 -33.49
N LYS A 370 18.76 -24.10 -34.33
CA LYS A 370 18.84 -24.27 -35.80
C LYS A 370 18.68 -22.96 -36.55
N THR A 371 17.91 -22.03 -36.00
CA THR A 371 17.58 -20.74 -36.61
C THR A 371 18.05 -19.60 -35.73
N VAL A 372 18.55 -18.54 -36.35
CA VAL A 372 19.08 -17.36 -35.66
C VAL A 372 18.45 -16.10 -36.22
N ALA A 373 17.88 -15.26 -35.34
CA ALA A 373 17.40 -13.94 -35.71
C ALA A 373 18.57 -12.93 -35.68
N LEU A 374 18.76 -12.22 -36.79
CA LEU A 374 19.91 -11.35 -37.03
C LEU A 374 19.46 -10.01 -37.61
N VAL A 375 20.14 -8.93 -37.25
CA VAL A 375 19.90 -7.61 -37.85
C VAL A 375 20.57 -7.53 -39.22
N GLU A 376 19.86 -7.07 -40.23
CA GLU A 376 20.40 -6.97 -41.58
C GLU A 376 21.64 -6.05 -41.65
N MET A 377 22.65 -6.42 -42.44
CA MET A 377 23.91 -5.66 -42.63
C MET A 377 24.77 -5.41 -41.37
N ASP A 378 24.37 -5.90 -40.20
CA ASP A 378 25.05 -5.67 -38.94
C ASP A 378 26.40 -6.43 -38.82
N TYR A 379 27.28 -5.91 -37.96
CA TYR A 379 28.56 -6.54 -37.62
C TYR A 379 28.38 -7.94 -37.02
N ILE A 380 27.44 -8.10 -36.07
CA ILE A 380 27.19 -9.38 -35.40
C ILE A 380 26.74 -10.40 -36.44
N THR A 381 25.88 -9.99 -37.38
CA THR A 381 25.43 -10.83 -38.50
C THR A 381 26.59 -11.38 -39.33
N LYS A 382 27.57 -10.54 -39.69
CA LYS A 382 28.77 -10.98 -40.42
C LYS A 382 29.58 -11.99 -39.62
N LYS A 383 29.76 -11.77 -38.32
CA LYS A 383 30.52 -12.68 -37.45
C LYS A 383 29.79 -13.99 -37.20
N VAL A 384 28.47 -13.97 -36.98
CA VAL A 384 27.64 -15.15 -36.77
C VAL A 384 27.66 -16.04 -38.01
N LYS A 385 27.45 -15.48 -39.21
CA LYS A 385 27.51 -16.26 -40.46
C LYS A 385 28.87 -16.95 -40.69
N LYS A 386 29.96 -16.35 -40.19
CA LYS A 386 31.31 -16.90 -40.31
C LYS A 386 31.59 -18.01 -39.27
N HIS A 387 31.23 -17.79 -38.01
CA HIS A 387 31.60 -18.70 -36.90
C HIS A 387 30.53 -19.76 -36.62
N PHE A 388 29.27 -19.52 -36.98
CA PHE A 388 28.13 -20.41 -36.76
C PHE A 388 27.38 -20.69 -38.08
N PRO A 389 28.05 -21.26 -39.10
CA PRO A 389 27.45 -21.47 -40.42
C PRO A 389 26.31 -22.50 -40.43
N HIS A 390 26.17 -23.29 -39.35
CA HIS A 390 25.09 -24.26 -39.18
C HIS A 390 23.75 -23.61 -38.81
N LEU A 391 23.75 -22.37 -38.31
CA LEU A 391 22.54 -21.65 -37.97
C LEU A 391 21.94 -21.00 -39.22
N LYS A 392 20.66 -21.23 -39.46
CA LYS A 392 19.91 -20.61 -40.56
C LYS A 392 19.48 -19.18 -40.17
N PRO A 393 19.97 -18.13 -40.86
CA PRO A 393 19.66 -16.76 -40.50
C PRO A 393 18.25 -16.35 -40.93
N VAL A 394 17.56 -15.61 -40.07
CA VAL A 394 16.32 -14.87 -40.34
C VAL A 394 16.59 -13.40 -40.07
N TYR A 395 16.34 -12.53 -41.04
CA TYR A 395 16.78 -11.13 -40.98
C TYR A 395 15.65 -10.21 -40.51
N PHE A 396 16.01 -9.27 -39.63
CA PHE A 396 15.13 -8.23 -39.09
C PHE A 396 15.81 -6.86 -39.16
N GLN A 397 15.06 -5.79 -38.91
CA GLN A 397 15.58 -4.43 -38.99
C GLN A 397 16.09 -3.90 -37.64
N SER A 398 15.79 -4.57 -36.53
CA SER A 398 16.25 -4.17 -35.20
C SER A 398 16.44 -5.37 -34.25
N VAL A 399 17.22 -5.17 -33.19
CA VAL A 399 17.42 -6.18 -32.13
C VAL A 399 16.12 -6.47 -31.39
N THR A 400 15.28 -5.46 -31.16
CA THR A 400 13.95 -5.62 -30.56
C THR A 400 13.05 -6.52 -31.41
N GLU A 401 13.10 -6.41 -32.75
CA GLU A 401 12.41 -7.34 -33.65
C GLU A 401 12.98 -8.75 -33.57
N CYS A 402 14.30 -8.90 -33.48
CA CYS A 402 14.94 -10.21 -33.29
C CYS A 402 14.47 -10.89 -32.00
N LEU A 403 14.37 -10.14 -30.90
CA LEU A 403 13.86 -10.65 -29.62
C LEU A 403 12.36 -10.99 -29.67
N LYS A 404 11.56 -10.26 -30.44
CA LYS A 404 10.14 -10.62 -30.70
C LYS A 404 10.03 -11.88 -31.55
N ALA A 405 10.92 -12.07 -32.51
CA ALA A 405 11.01 -13.31 -33.30
C ALA A 405 11.35 -14.52 -32.41
N LEU A 406 12.29 -14.35 -31.48
CA LEU A 406 12.58 -15.36 -30.45
C LEU A 406 11.36 -15.62 -29.55
N ALA A 407 10.67 -14.56 -29.10
CA ALA A 407 9.49 -14.68 -28.24
C ALA A 407 8.32 -15.43 -28.89
N SER A 408 8.22 -15.37 -30.22
CA SER A 408 7.15 -15.98 -31.02
C SER A 408 7.55 -17.32 -31.63
N GLY A 409 8.79 -17.79 -31.43
CA GLY A 409 9.31 -19.04 -31.98
C GLY A 409 9.65 -18.99 -33.48
N GLN A 410 9.77 -17.79 -34.07
CA GLN A 410 10.23 -17.62 -35.46
C GLN A 410 11.74 -17.84 -35.60
N ALA A 411 12.49 -17.74 -34.50
CA ALA A 411 13.91 -18.05 -34.42
C ALA A 411 14.22 -18.72 -33.07
N ASP A 412 15.22 -19.62 -33.05
CA ASP A 412 15.61 -20.36 -31.85
C ASP A 412 16.57 -19.56 -30.96
N CYS A 413 17.34 -18.65 -31.56
CA CYS A 413 18.30 -17.82 -30.82
C CYS A 413 18.53 -16.42 -31.42
N VAL A 414 19.08 -15.54 -30.59
CA VAL A 414 19.55 -14.20 -30.94
C VAL A 414 20.93 -13.99 -30.34
N PHE A 415 21.83 -13.33 -31.06
CA PHE A 415 23.13 -12.92 -30.52
C PHE A 415 23.04 -11.48 -30.02
N LEU A 416 23.41 -11.26 -28.76
CA LEU A 416 23.35 -9.96 -28.10
C LEU A 416 24.70 -9.66 -27.46
N ASN A 417 25.10 -8.39 -27.42
CA ASN A 417 26.22 -8.03 -26.57
C ASN A 417 25.82 -8.08 -25.08
N THR A 418 26.80 -8.18 -24.19
CA THR A 418 26.52 -8.29 -22.74
C THR A 418 25.77 -7.08 -22.18
N TYR A 419 25.96 -5.88 -22.73
CA TYR A 419 25.20 -4.69 -22.31
C TYR A 419 23.71 -4.82 -22.63
N GLN A 420 23.39 -5.28 -23.84
CA GLN A 420 22.03 -5.60 -24.27
C GLN A 420 21.44 -6.72 -23.42
N ALA A 421 22.17 -7.82 -23.25
CA ALA A 421 21.71 -8.95 -22.46
C ALA A 421 21.36 -8.54 -21.03
N GLU A 422 22.26 -7.85 -20.32
CA GLU A 422 22.03 -7.40 -18.96
C GLU A 422 20.83 -6.45 -18.85
N TYR A 423 20.64 -5.57 -19.85
CA TYR A 423 19.49 -4.69 -19.93
C TYR A 423 18.19 -5.49 -20.13
N TYR A 424 18.13 -6.34 -21.15
CA TYR A 424 16.92 -7.11 -21.48
C TYR A 424 16.58 -8.16 -20.40
N MET A 425 17.56 -8.79 -19.75
CA MET A 425 17.36 -9.72 -18.63
C MET A 425 16.55 -9.12 -17.47
N ARG A 426 16.66 -7.80 -17.28
CA ARG A 426 15.95 -7.07 -16.21
C ARG A 426 14.51 -6.76 -16.60
N LEU A 427 14.25 -6.61 -17.89
CA LEU A 427 12.93 -6.38 -18.43
C LEU A 427 12.12 -7.69 -18.36
N PRO A 428 10.99 -7.71 -17.64
CA PRO A 428 10.30 -8.98 -17.35
C PRO A 428 9.70 -9.69 -18.56
N GLU A 429 9.46 -8.97 -19.66
CA GLU A 429 9.06 -9.53 -20.96
C GLU A 429 10.06 -10.58 -21.48
N TYR A 430 11.34 -10.44 -21.12
CA TYR A 430 12.44 -11.28 -21.59
C TYR A 430 12.99 -12.24 -20.51
N LYS A 431 12.41 -12.26 -19.29
CA LYS A 431 12.81 -13.20 -18.21
C LYS A 431 12.61 -14.69 -18.56
N LYS A 432 11.79 -14.97 -19.57
CA LYS A 432 11.56 -16.33 -20.10
C LYS A 432 12.70 -16.86 -20.96
N PHE A 433 13.66 -16.01 -21.34
CA PHE A 433 14.81 -16.39 -22.13
C PHE A 433 15.98 -16.82 -21.26
N ALA A 434 16.71 -17.82 -21.72
CA ALA A 434 18.02 -18.16 -21.19
C ALA A 434 19.07 -17.33 -21.92
N PHE A 435 19.96 -16.69 -21.16
CA PHE A 435 21.10 -15.95 -21.67
C PHE A 435 22.35 -16.77 -21.34
N ASN A 436 22.86 -17.48 -22.34
CA ASN A 436 24.01 -18.38 -22.15
C ASN A 436 25.28 -17.55 -21.98
N THR A 437 25.93 -17.68 -20.82
CA THR A 437 27.11 -16.89 -20.44
C THR A 437 28.41 -17.38 -21.09
N THR A 438 28.37 -18.44 -21.90
CA THR A 438 29.52 -18.83 -22.72
C THR A 438 29.67 -17.83 -23.86
N ASP A 439 30.70 -17.00 -23.77
CA ASP A 439 30.97 -15.94 -24.74
C ASP A 439 31.19 -16.53 -26.14
N ALA A 440 30.42 -16.06 -27.13
CA ALA A 440 30.57 -16.49 -28.51
C ALA A 440 31.80 -15.84 -29.16
N PHE A 441 31.94 -14.52 -29.00
CA PHE A 441 33.10 -13.73 -29.44
C PHE A 441 33.06 -12.33 -28.82
N GLN A 442 34.19 -11.63 -28.84
CA GLN A 442 34.29 -10.26 -28.29
C GLN A 442 33.86 -9.20 -29.32
N GLN A 443 33.12 -8.19 -28.86
CA GLN A 443 32.83 -6.95 -29.58
C GLN A 443 33.59 -5.79 -28.92
N LYS A 444 34.19 -4.93 -29.75
CA LYS A 444 34.83 -3.68 -29.33
C LYS A 444 34.05 -2.53 -29.95
N LEU A 445 33.59 -1.58 -29.15
CA LEU A 445 32.80 -0.43 -29.60
C LEU A 445 33.73 0.77 -29.83
N CYS A 446 33.57 1.43 -30.98
CA CYS A 446 34.32 2.62 -31.37
C CYS A 446 33.42 3.61 -32.11
N PHE A 447 33.96 4.78 -32.44
CA PHE A 447 33.30 5.70 -33.36
C PHE A 447 33.80 5.47 -34.78
N GLY A 448 32.87 5.56 -35.72
CA GLY A 448 33.10 5.53 -37.13
C GLY A 448 32.90 6.91 -37.74
N VAL A 449 33.89 7.42 -38.46
CA VAL A 449 33.81 8.66 -39.22
C VAL A 449 33.73 8.32 -40.71
N ALA A 450 32.74 8.83 -41.42
CA ALA A 450 32.59 8.56 -42.85
C ALA A 450 33.87 8.95 -43.61
N LYS A 451 34.33 8.13 -44.57
CA LYS A 451 35.54 8.46 -45.37
C LYS A 451 35.39 9.72 -46.21
N THR A 452 34.15 10.16 -46.48
CA THR A 452 33.83 11.41 -47.17
C THR A 452 33.86 12.63 -46.25
N ALA A 453 33.92 12.44 -44.93
CA ALA A 453 33.96 13.53 -43.96
C ALA A 453 35.34 14.21 -43.99
N ASP A 454 35.38 15.44 -43.47
CA ASP A 454 36.65 16.14 -43.25
C ASP A 454 37.59 15.28 -42.37
N PRO A 455 38.83 14.96 -42.82
CA PRO A 455 39.76 14.13 -42.07
C PRO A 455 40.08 14.66 -40.66
N LEU A 456 39.95 15.97 -40.44
CA LEU A 456 40.17 16.59 -39.13
C LEU A 456 39.17 16.09 -38.08
N ILE A 457 37.94 15.72 -38.49
CA ILE A 457 36.92 15.18 -37.57
C ILE A 457 37.42 13.87 -36.92
N PHE A 458 38.02 12.99 -37.72
CA PHE A 458 38.59 11.73 -37.23
C PHE A 458 39.70 11.99 -36.20
N SER A 459 40.60 12.93 -36.50
CA SER A 459 41.70 13.29 -35.59
C SER A 459 41.17 13.89 -34.27
N ILE A 460 40.24 14.86 -34.35
CA ILE A 460 39.69 15.55 -33.18
C ILE A 460 38.93 14.56 -32.28
N ILE A 461 38.09 13.68 -32.83
CA ILE A 461 37.37 12.67 -32.06
C ILE A 461 38.36 11.69 -31.42
N SER A 462 39.34 11.19 -32.19
CA SER A 462 40.34 10.26 -31.67
C SER A 462 41.17 10.87 -30.53
N LYS A 463 41.57 12.14 -30.63
CA LYS A 463 42.25 12.87 -29.55
C LYS A 463 41.34 13.08 -28.33
N SER A 464 40.05 13.35 -28.57
CA SER A 464 39.07 13.56 -27.49
C SER A 464 38.77 12.30 -26.68
N LEU A 465 38.98 11.13 -27.28
CA LEU A 465 38.87 9.83 -26.64
C LEU A 465 40.13 9.44 -25.86
N ARG A 466 41.30 10.04 -26.16
CA ARG A 466 42.55 9.80 -25.43
C ARG A 466 42.33 10.25 -23.97
N ASN A 467 42.54 9.36 -23.01
CA ASN A 467 42.32 9.57 -21.57
C ASN A 467 40.87 9.56 -21.06
N LEU A 468 39.91 9.00 -21.82
CA LEU A 468 38.67 8.51 -21.19
C LEU A 468 39.04 7.26 -20.36
N SER A 469 39.14 7.41 -19.04
CA SER A 469 39.52 6.29 -18.19
C SER A 469 38.54 5.12 -18.38
N LYS A 470 39.06 3.89 -18.48
CA LYS A 470 38.24 2.68 -18.60
C LYS A 470 37.20 2.60 -17.47
N GLY A 471 37.58 3.03 -16.26
CA GLY A 471 36.67 3.11 -15.11
C GLY A 471 35.51 4.10 -15.31
N HIS A 472 35.74 5.23 -15.97
CA HIS A 472 34.68 6.19 -16.27
C HIS A 472 33.67 5.62 -17.28
N VAL A 473 34.16 5.03 -18.38
CA VAL A 473 33.28 4.39 -19.38
C VAL A 473 32.47 3.28 -18.73
N GLN A 474 33.09 2.47 -17.87
CA GLN A 474 32.39 1.41 -17.13
C GLN A 474 31.31 1.97 -16.20
N ASN A 475 31.51 3.15 -15.59
CA ASN A 475 30.50 3.81 -14.79
C ASN A 475 29.30 4.25 -15.64
N ILE A 476 29.53 4.87 -16.82
CA ILE A 476 28.47 5.24 -17.77
C ILE A 476 27.67 3.99 -18.17
N VAL A 477 28.36 2.91 -18.56
CA VAL A 477 27.75 1.63 -18.91
C VAL A 477 26.87 1.12 -17.76
N SER A 478 27.43 1.07 -16.55
CA SER A 478 26.72 0.58 -15.37
C SER A 478 25.50 1.42 -15.05
N GLN A 479 25.56 2.76 -15.16
CA GLN A 479 24.42 3.64 -14.88
C GLN A 479 23.29 3.45 -15.89
N ASN A 480 23.61 3.29 -17.18
CA ASN A 480 22.63 3.08 -18.24
C ASN A 480 21.97 1.69 -18.15
N ILE A 481 22.72 0.65 -17.79
CA ILE A 481 22.15 -0.69 -17.53
C ILE A 481 21.31 -0.70 -16.24
N ASN A 482 21.72 0.07 -15.22
CA ASN A 482 21.06 0.15 -13.92
C ASN A 482 19.94 1.20 -13.83
N GLN A 483 19.53 1.84 -14.92
CA GLN A 483 18.41 2.77 -14.88
C GLN A 483 17.19 2.10 -14.26
N LYS A 484 16.69 2.66 -13.17
CA LYS A 484 15.52 2.14 -12.44
C LYS A 484 14.35 2.09 -13.39
N MET A 485 13.80 0.90 -13.65
CA MET A 485 12.50 0.80 -14.32
C MET A 485 11.49 1.64 -13.52
N THR A 486 11.00 2.72 -14.12
CA THR A 486 9.96 3.51 -13.48
C THR A 486 8.69 2.67 -13.47
N PHE A 487 8.22 2.29 -12.29
CA PHE A 487 6.96 1.58 -12.13
C PHE A 487 5.84 2.39 -12.80
N SER A 488 5.17 1.78 -13.77
CA SER A 488 3.96 2.33 -14.40
C SER A 488 2.79 1.41 -14.11
N ILE A 489 1.62 1.99 -13.82
CA ILE A 489 0.38 1.24 -13.60
C ILE A 489 0.02 0.41 -14.84
N GLY A 490 0.20 0.98 -16.04
CA GLY A 490 -0.02 0.27 -17.30
C GLY A 490 0.95 -0.91 -17.51
N TYR A 491 2.17 -0.78 -17.00
CA TYR A 491 3.15 -1.86 -17.00
C TYR A 491 2.77 -3.00 -16.03
N PHE A 492 2.32 -2.67 -14.81
CA PHE A 492 1.83 -3.66 -13.85
C PHE A 492 0.60 -4.42 -14.39
N ALA A 493 -0.33 -3.71 -15.06
CA ALA A 493 -1.51 -4.30 -15.68
C ALA A 493 -1.20 -5.30 -16.79
N ARG A 494 -0.20 -5.02 -17.65
CA ARG A 494 0.23 -5.95 -18.72
C ARG A 494 0.97 -7.16 -18.18
N MET A 495 1.80 -6.96 -17.15
CA MET A 495 2.66 -8.00 -16.61
C MET A 495 1.89 -9.00 -15.73
N TYR A 496 0.93 -8.50 -14.94
CA TYR A 496 0.14 -9.31 -14.02
C TYR A 496 -1.35 -9.06 -14.24
N PRO A 497 -1.91 -9.43 -15.40
CA PRO A 497 -3.29 -9.09 -15.74
C PRO A 497 -4.29 -9.68 -14.74
N LEU A 498 -4.04 -10.90 -14.24
CA LEU A 498 -4.89 -11.55 -13.23
C LEU A 498 -4.81 -10.85 -11.86
N ILE A 499 -3.62 -10.45 -11.41
CA ILE A 499 -3.45 -9.75 -10.13
C ILE A 499 -4.05 -8.35 -10.22
N PHE A 500 -3.83 -7.65 -11.32
CA PHE A 500 -4.41 -6.34 -11.57
C PHE A 500 -5.94 -6.39 -11.60
N LEU A 501 -6.51 -7.39 -12.28
CA LEU A 501 -7.95 -7.65 -12.27
C LEU A 501 -8.47 -7.93 -10.85
N ALA A 502 -7.76 -8.76 -10.07
CA ALA A 502 -8.11 -9.03 -8.69
C ALA A 502 -8.11 -7.75 -7.84
N VAL A 503 -7.08 -6.91 -7.96
CA VAL A 503 -6.97 -5.63 -7.23
C VAL A 503 -8.14 -4.68 -7.56
N ILE A 504 -8.66 -4.70 -8.79
CA ILE A 504 -9.84 -3.92 -9.18
C ILE A 504 -11.15 -4.56 -8.67
N LEU A 505 -11.27 -5.88 -8.77
CA LEU A 505 -12.48 -6.61 -8.40
C LEU A 505 -12.70 -6.71 -6.88
N THR A 506 -11.63 -6.76 -6.10
CA THR A 506 -11.70 -6.88 -4.64
C THR A 506 -12.47 -5.72 -3.97
N PRO A 507 -12.16 -4.44 -4.24
CA PRO A 507 -12.94 -3.32 -3.67
C PRO A 507 -14.37 -3.29 -4.18
N ILE A 508 -14.63 -3.65 -5.46
CA ILE A 508 -16.00 -3.76 -5.98
C ILE A 508 -16.79 -4.83 -5.21
N LEU A 509 -16.17 -6.00 -4.98
CA LEU A 509 -16.79 -7.07 -4.20
C LEU A 509 -17.04 -6.65 -2.76
N ILE A 510 -16.10 -5.94 -2.13
CA ILE A 510 -16.27 -5.39 -0.77
C ILE A 510 -17.45 -4.40 -0.74
N ILE A 511 -17.54 -3.47 -1.70
CA ILE A 511 -18.65 -2.52 -1.81
C ILE A 511 -19.98 -3.25 -2.02
N LEU A 512 -20.01 -4.27 -2.87
CA LEU A 512 -21.20 -5.09 -3.10
C LEU A 512 -21.62 -5.85 -1.83
N LEU A 513 -20.67 -6.41 -1.08
CA LEU A 513 -20.93 -7.11 0.19
C LEU A 513 -21.43 -6.14 1.27
N ILE A 514 -20.81 -4.97 1.40
CA ILE A 514 -21.25 -3.91 2.31
C ILE A 514 -22.66 -3.47 1.94
N THR A 515 -22.91 -3.15 0.66
CA THR A 515 -24.24 -2.74 0.17
C THR A 515 -25.28 -3.84 0.41
N PHE A 516 -24.95 -5.09 0.12
CA PHE A 516 -25.82 -6.23 0.39
C PHE A 516 -26.15 -6.35 1.88
N PHE A 517 -25.17 -6.18 2.77
CA PHE A 517 -25.37 -6.21 4.22
C PHE A 517 -26.23 -5.04 4.69
N PHE A 518 -26.01 -3.83 4.19
CA PHE A 518 -26.84 -2.65 4.47
C PHE A 518 -28.29 -2.85 4.01
N VAL A 519 -28.50 -3.37 2.80
CA VAL A 519 -29.84 -3.65 2.26
C VAL A 519 -30.53 -4.73 3.08
N ARG A 520 -29.84 -5.83 3.41
CA ARG A 520 -30.36 -6.90 4.28
C ARG A 520 -30.77 -6.36 5.63
N ARG A 521 -29.90 -5.58 6.28
CA ARG A 521 -30.17 -4.97 7.58
C ARG A 521 -31.35 -4.00 7.53
N LYS A 522 -31.46 -3.20 6.46
CA LYS A 522 -32.59 -2.29 6.25
C LYS A 522 -33.90 -3.08 6.09
N ILE A 523 -33.93 -4.13 5.28
CA ILE A 523 -35.10 -4.99 5.09
C ILE A 523 -35.53 -5.61 6.41
N GLU A 524 -34.59 -6.11 7.21
CA GLU A 524 -34.91 -6.76 8.50
C GLU A 524 -35.48 -5.74 9.51
N LEU A 525 -34.89 -4.56 9.60
CA LEU A 525 -35.40 -3.47 10.43
C LEU A 525 -36.81 -3.04 9.99
N THR A 526 -37.06 -2.90 8.68
CA THR A 526 -38.39 -2.56 8.17
C THR A 526 -39.41 -3.66 8.48
N LYS A 527 -39.02 -4.94 8.39
CA LYS A 527 -39.89 -6.06 8.78
C LYS A 527 -40.21 -6.04 10.27
N GLN A 528 -39.21 -5.82 11.12
CA GLN A 528 -39.41 -5.71 12.58
C GLN A 528 -40.36 -4.57 12.91
N LEU A 529 -40.11 -3.37 12.37
CA LEU A 529 -40.97 -2.21 12.58
C LEU A 529 -42.40 -2.45 12.09
N ARG A 530 -42.57 -3.14 10.96
CA ARG A 530 -43.90 -3.50 10.43
C ARG A 530 -44.64 -4.49 11.34
N ILE A 531 -43.94 -5.51 11.85
CA ILE A 531 -44.52 -6.49 12.78
C ILE A 531 -44.91 -5.79 14.08
N GLU A 532 -44.06 -4.90 14.59
CA GLU A 532 -44.29 -4.13 15.80
C GLU A 532 -45.47 -3.16 15.66
N ASN A 533 -45.55 -2.38 14.57
CA ASN A 533 -46.71 -1.53 14.28
C ASN A 533 -48.00 -2.35 14.13
N ASN A 534 -47.95 -3.49 13.43
CA ASN A 534 -49.11 -4.37 13.34
C ASN A 534 -49.52 -4.91 14.72
N ARG A 535 -48.55 -5.26 15.58
CA ARG A 535 -48.81 -5.70 16.94
C ARG A 535 -49.47 -4.59 17.77
N TYR A 536 -48.99 -3.35 17.69
CA TYR A 536 -49.62 -2.21 18.35
C TYR A 536 -51.05 -1.98 17.85
N ASN A 537 -51.28 -2.00 16.54
CA ASN A 537 -52.61 -1.84 15.97
C ASN A 537 -53.59 -2.96 16.38
N GLN A 538 -53.10 -4.21 16.48
CA GLN A 538 -53.91 -5.34 16.97
C GLN A 538 -54.21 -5.21 18.48
N LEU A 539 -53.23 -4.78 19.28
CA LEU A 539 -53.43 -4.53 20.71
C LEU A 539 -54.47 -3.42 20.94
N ALA A 540 -54.38 -2.30 20.22
CA ALA A 540 -55.36 -1.21 20.27
C ALA A 540 -56.77 -1.70 19.89
N LYS A 541 -56.88 -2.52 18.83
CA LYS A 541 -58.16 -3.11 18.42
C LYS A 541 -58.74 -4.07 19.48
N MET A 542 -57.90 -4.83 20.17
CA MET A 542 -58.34 -5.75 21.24
C MET A 542 -58.71 -5.02 22.54
N SER A 543 -58.08 -3.87 22.84
CA SER A 543 -58.42 -3.06 24.02
C SER A 543 -59.68 -2.21 23.83
N GLY A 544 -60.26 -2.17 22.63
CA GLY A 544 -61.36 -1.26 22.30
C GLY A 544 -60.92 0.21 22.27
N GLU A 545 -59.62 0.45 22.17
CA GLU A 545 -59.04 1.80 22.09
C GLU A 545 -58.85 2.18 20.62
N HIS A 546 -59.45 3.29 20.22
CA HIS A 546 -59.32 3.82 18.87
C HIS A 546 -58.34 4.98 18.87
N ILE A 547 -57.24 4.83 18.12
CA ILE A 547 -56.16 5.82 18.06
C ILE A 547 -56.49 6.82 16.95
N PHE A 548 -56.44 8.10 17.27
CA PHE A 548 -56.59 9.18 16.31
C PHE A 548 -55.41 10.14 16.33
N GLU A 549 -55.26 10.86 15.22
CA GLU A 549 -54.31 11.93 15.00
C GLU A 549 -55.07 13.14 14.45
N TYR A 550 -54.79 14.32 14.97
CA TYR A 550 -55.30 15.58 14.47
C TYR A 550 -54.13 16.52 14.13
N SER A 551 -53.96 16.87 12.86
CA SER A 551 -52.96 17.84 12.40
C SER A 551 -53.53 19.25 12.48
N TYR A 552 -52.91 20.10 13.31
CA TYR A 552 -53.32 21.49 13.47
C TYR A 552 -53.03 22.34 12.22
N TRP A 553 -51.94 22.05 11.52
CA TRP A 553 -51.53 22.82 10.34
C TRP A 553 -52.37 22.54 9.10
N HIS A 554 -52.79 21.28 8.92
CA HIS A 554 -53.62 20.87 7.79
C HIS A 554 -55.12 20.81 8.11
N ASP A 555 -55.50 21.05 9.37
CA ASP A 555 -56.85 20.79 9.88
C ASP A 555 -57.38 19.41 9.48
N LYS A 556 -56.58 18.37 9.76
CA LYS A 556 -56.81 17.01 9.29
C LYS A 556 -56.95 16.05 10.44
N PHE A 557 -58.11 15.42 10.58
CA PHE A 557 -58.34 14.33 11.52
C PHE A 557 -58.15 12.99 10.82
N THR A 558 -57.50 12.04 11.49
CA THR A 558 -57.30 10.67 11.00
C THR A 558 -57.47 9.70 12.16
N MET A 559 -58.30 8.68 11.99
CA MET A 559 -58.47 7.63 12.99
C MET A 559 -58.12 6.26 12.42
N THR A 560 -57.35 5.51 13.19
CA THR A 560 -56.93 4.16 12.83
C THR A 560 -57.89 3.15 13.45
N ASN A 561 -58.39 2.21 12.64
CA ASN A 561 -59.36 1.19 13.06
C ASN A 561 -60.65 1.79 13.64
N ARG A 562 -61.26 2.75 12.92
CA ARG A 562 -62.54 3.35 13.30
C ARG A 562 -63.61 2.27 13.49
N PRO A 563 -64.40 2.32 14.58
CA PRO A 563 -65.53 1.42 14.73
C PRO A 563 -66.69 1.85 13.82
N ASP A 564 -67.46 0.89 13.31
CA ASP A 564 -68.52 1.17 12.32
C ASP A 564 -69.61 2.10 12.88
N ASP A 565 -69.82 2.07 14.20
CA ASP A 565 -70.79 2.86 14.96
C ASP A 565 -70.18 4.14 15.59
N PHE A 566 -69.00 4.57 15.12
CA PHE A 566 -68.41 5.82 15.55
C PHE A 566 -69.17 7.03 15.02
N PHE A 567 -69.23 8.09 15.81
CA PHE A 567 -69.95 9.32 15.48
C PHE A 567 -69.32 10.09 14.29
N ILE A 568 -68.02 9.92 14.02
CA ILE A 568 -67.40 10.37 12.76
C ILE A 568 -67.49 9.23 11.73
N ASP A 569 -68.01 9.50 10.54
CA ASP A 569 -68.29 8.49 9.51
C ASP A 569 -67.10 8.15 8.61
N GLN A 570 -66.00 8.89 8.73
CA GLN A 570 -64.81 8.78 7.87
C GLN A 570 -63.53 8.54 8.68
N ASP A 571 -62.65 7.69 8.15
CA ASP A 571 -61.34 7.41 8.75
C ASP A 571 -60.38 8.60 8.62
N ILE A 572 -60.56 9.43 7.60
CA ILE A 572 -59.78 10.64 7.34
C ILE A 572 -60.76 11.76 7.01
N VAL A 573 -60.70 12.85 7.78
CA VAL A 573 -61.49 14.06 7.55
C VAL A 573 -60.52 15.22 7.34
N GLU A 574 -60.50 15.75 6.12
CA GLU A 574 -59.79 17.00 5.79
C GLU A 574 -60.68 18.20 6.16
N ASN A 575 -60.09 19.33 6.56
CA ASN A 575 -60.82 20.50 7.10
C ASN A 575 -61.77 20.11 8.24
N PHE A 576 -61.27 19.35 9.22
CA PHE A 576 -62.08 18.78 10.31
C PHE A 576 -62.86 19.86 11.08
N SER A 577 -62.27 21.04 11.31
CA SER A 577 -62.95 22.17 11.96
C SER A 577 -64.21 22.62 11.20
N GLN A 578 -64.17 22.59 9.87
CA GLN A 578 -65.30 22.92 9.01
C GLN A 578 -66.32 21.78 9.00
N TYR A 579 -65.86 20.52 8.84
CA TYR A 579 -66.71 19.33 8.84
C TYR A 579 -67.64 19.27 10.06
N VAL A 580 -67.09 19.48 11.27
CA VAL A 580 -67.91 19.46 12.51
C VAL A 580 -68.80 20.69 12.67
N SER A 581 -68.48 21.81 12.01
CA SER A 581 -69.30 23.02 12.05
C SER A 581 -70.54 22.96 11.15
N GLU A 582 -70.46 22.16 10.08
CA GLU A 582 -71.54 21.97 9.09
C GLU A 582 -72.54 20.88 9.52
N GLN A 583 -72.20 20.06 10.52
CA GLN A 583 -73.04 19.00 11.08
C GLN A 583 -73.34 19.25 12.57
N PRO A 584 -74.10 20.30 12.93
CA PRO A 584 -74.35 20.66 14.34
C PRO A 584 -75.19 19.63 15.11
N ASP A 585 -75.83 18.68 14.42
CA ASP A 585 -76.59 17.58 15.04
C ASP A 585 -75.72 16.37 15.40
N ASP A 586 -74.44 16.31 14.97
CA ASP A 586 -73.49 15.32 15.45
C ASP A 586 -72.86 15.78 16.77
N SER A 587 -73.52 15.42 17.88
CA SER A 587 -73.03 15.73 19.23
C SER A 587 -71.70 15.04 19.56
N GLY A 588 -71.21 14.08 18.77
CA GLY A 588 -69.94 13.43 19.02
C GLY A 588 -68.76 14.17 18.41
N GLY A 589 -68.81 14.40 17.10
CA GLY A 589 -67.71 15.01 16.34
C GLY A 589 -67.40 16.42 16.83
N TYR A 590 -68.44 17.21 17.11
CA TYR A 590 -68.28 18.58 17.60
C TYR A 590 -67.63 18.65 18.98
N TYR A 591 -68.04 17.81 19.94
CA TYR A 591 -67.43 17.77 21.27
C TYR A 591 -65.97 17.31 21.20
N LEU A 592 -65.68 16.30 20.36
CA LEU A 592 -64.30 15.86 20.14
C LEU A 592 -63.45 17.01 19.56
N TYR A 593 -63.95 17.77 18.59
CA TYR A 593 -63.22 18.94 18.08
C TYR A 593 -63.03 20.03 19.14
N GLN A 594 -64.03 20.33 19.97
CA GLN A 594 -63.89 21.31 21.06
C GLN A 594 -62.81 20.91 22.07
N LEU A 595 -62.64 19.61 22.29
CA LEU A 595 -61.53 19.09 23.09
C LEU A 595 -60.19 19.24 22.35
N LEU A 596 -60.13 18.99 21.05
CA LEU A 596 -58.86 19.04 20.30
C LEU A 596 -58.37 20.46 19.97
N ALA A 597 -59.28 21.40 19.69
CA ALA A 597 -58.97 22.75 19.22
C ALA A 597 -58.05 23.58 20.14
N PRO A 598 -58.17 23.52 21.50
CA PRO A 598 -57.27 24.23 22.41
C PRO A 598 -55.80 23.78 22.36
N ALA A 599 -55.49 22.64 21.73
CA ALA A 599 -54.15 22.06 21.68
C ALA A 599 -53.52 21.81 23.06
N VAL A 600 -54.29 21.17 23.94
CA VAL A 600 -53.87 20.78 25.30
C VAL A 600 -54.00 19.27 25.47
N GLU A 601 -53.10 18.70 26.27
CA GLU A 601 -53.19 17.30 26.70
C GLU A 601 -54.37 17.13 27.67
N MET A 602 -55.15 16.06 27.53
CA MET A 602 -56.29 15.80 28.40
C MET A 602 -56.58 14.31 28.59
N ASP A 603 -57.43 14.01 29.56
CA ASP A 603 -57.97 12.68 29.92
C ASP A 603 -59.39 12.92 30.46
N GLU A 604 -60.36 13.00 29.56
CA GLU A 604 -61.71 13.49 29.84
C GLU A 604 -62.77 12.45 29.45
N GLN A 605 -63.80 12.31 30.29
CA GLN A 605 -64.95 11.47 30.02
C GLN A 605 -66.08 12.32 29.43
N ILE A 606 -66.46 12.02 28.20
CA ILE A 606 -67.54 12.72 27.49
C ILE A 606 -68.75 11.79 27.33
N LEU A 607 -69.93 12.36 27.52
CA LEU A 607 -71.19 11.70 27.18
C LEU A 607 -71.63 12.19 25.80
N VAL A 608 -71.61 11.28 24.83
CA VAL A 608 -72.08 11.58 23.46
C VAL A 608 -73.50 11.08 23.33
N SER A 609 -74.41 11.95 22.92
CA SER A 609 -75.84 11.61 22.76
C SER A 609 -76.15 11.35 21.29
N GLY A 610 -76.47 10.10 20.93
CA GLY A 610 -76.93 9.74 19.59
C GLY A 610 -78.45 9.87 19.45
N GLU A 611 -78.97 9.64 18.23
CA GLU A 611 -80.41 9.70 17.93
C GLU A 611 -81.24 8.67 18.74
N ASP A 612 -80.65 7.51 19.07
CA ASP A 612 -81.34 6.42 19.79
C ASP A 612 -80.82 6.19 21.23
N GLU A 613 -79.53 6.37 21.52
CA GLU A 613 -78.94 6.16 22.86
C GLU A 613 -77.73 7.07 23.13
N SER A 614 -77.52 7.45 24.39
CA SER A 614 -76.31 8.15 24.86
C SER A 614 -75.26 7.15 25.32
N ARG A 615 -73.98 7.37 24.95
CA ARG A 615 -72.85 6.50 25.31
C ARG A 615 -71.70 7.31 25.91
N TRP A 616 -71.06 6.74 26.93
CA TRP A 616 -69.86 7.33 27.52
C TRP A 616 -68.59 6.97 26.74
N TYR A 617 -67.75 7.97 26.48
CA TYR A 617 -66.43 7.82 25.91
C TYR A 617 -65.37 8.43 26.81
N ASN A 618 -64.21 7.78 26.91
CA ASN A 618 -63.01 8.36 27.48
C ASN A 618 -62.08 8.82 26.35
N VAL A 619 -61.68 10.09 26.36
CA VAL A 619 -60.78 10.70 25.37
C VAL A 619 -59.50 11.15 26.06
N LYS A 620 -58.37 10.64 25.58
CA LYS A 620 -57.04 11.02 26.07
C LYS A 620 -56.16 11.52 24.94
N THR A 621 -55.47 12.63 25.13
CA THR A 621 -54.64 13.26 24.09
C THR A 621 -53.26 13.67 24.61
N ILE A 622 -52.28 13.67 23.70
CA ILE A 622 -50.94 14.25 23.88
C ILE A 622 -50.64 15.19 22.70
N ILE A 623 -49.86 16.24 22.92
CA ILE A 623 -49.55 17.24 21.90
C ILE A 623 -48.11 17.10 21.43
N ILE A 624 -47.93 16.86 20.13
CA ILE A 624 -46.63 16.93 19.47
C ILE A 624 -46.41 18.35 18.99
N LYS A 625 -45.27 18.93 19.38
CA LYS A 625 -44.89 20.30 19.03
C LYS A 625 -43.78 20.31 17.98
N ASP A 626 -43.68 21.40 17.24
CA ASP A 626 -42.54 21.68 16.36
C ASP A 626 -41.31 22.21 17.14
N ASP A 627 -40.21 22.48 16.43
CA ASP A 627 -38.96 22.98 17.02
C ASP A 627 -39.10 24.39 17.64
N GLU A 628 -40.14 25.16 17.28
CA GLU A 628 -40.46 26.49 17.83
C GLU A 628 -41.49 26.44 18.98
N GLY A 629 -41.98 25.24 19.32
CA GLY A 629 -42.92 25.00 20.41
C GLY A 629 -44.40 25.14 20.04
N GLY A 630 -44.73 25.34 18.76
CA GLY A 630 -46.10 25.36 18.23
C GLY A 630 -46.70 23.95 18.12
N PRO A 631 -48.02 23.77 18.29
CA PRO A 631 -48.65 22.45 18.20
C PRO A 631 -48.72 21.98 16.73
N LEU A 632 -48.09 20.83 16.44
CA LEU A 632 -48.06 20.21 15.12
C LEU A 632 -49.15 19.14 14.97
N TYR A 633 -49.29 18.27 15.98
CA TYR A 633 -50.29 17.21 16.04
C TYR A 633 -50.85 17.02 17.44
N SER A 634 -52.11 16.59 17.54
CA SER A 634 -52.66 15.91 18.72
C SER A 634 -52.80 14.44 18.40
N ILE A 635 -52.13 13.59 19.19
CA ILE A 635 -52.30 12.13 19.10
C ILE A 635 -53.09 11.71 20.32
N GLY A 636 -54.18 10.98 20.10
CA GLY A 636 -55.04 10.57 21.19
C GLY A 636 -55.63 9.19 21.01
N LYS A 637 -56.26 8.72 22.09
CA LYS A 637 -57.10 7.52 22.08
C LYS A 637 -58.50 7.88 22.56
N ILE A 638 -59.49 7.22 21.98
CA ILE A 638 -60.88 7.27 22.42
C ILE A 638 -61.39 5.84 22.67
N GLN A 639 -62.08 5.64 23.79
CA GLN A 639 -62.60 4.34 24.21
C GLN A 639 -64.06 4.49 24.67
N ASN A 640 -64.95 3.60 24.25
CA ASN A 640 -66.31 3.52 24.78
C ASN A 640 -66.28 2.83 26.16
N ILE A 641 -66.81 3.50 27.19
CA ILE A 641 -66.81 3.06 28.59
C ILE A 641 -68.22 2.84 29.15
N ASP A 642 -69.23 2.70 28.28
CA ASP A 642 -70.64 2.64 28.69
C ASP A 642 -70.94 1.39 29.53
N LEU A 643 -70.45 0.22 29.11
CA LEU A 643 -70.61 -1.05 29.84
C LEU A 643 -69.98 -0.97 31.25
N GLU A 644 -68.80 -0.37 31.35
CA GLU A 644 -68.07 -0.22 32.63
C GLU A 644 -68.88 0.63 33.63
N MET A 645 -69.54 1.68 33.13
CA MET A 645 -70.41 2.53 33.95
C MET A 645 -71.67 1.78 34.41
N GLN A 646 -72.27 0.95 33.55
CA GLN A 646 -73.45 0.15 33.89
C GLN A 646 -73.12 -0.96 34.92
N GLU A 647 -72.00 -1.68 34.74
CA GLU A 647 -71.55 -2.72 35.67
C GLU A 647 -71.26 -2.14 37.06
N ARG A 648 -70.62 -0.97 37.12
CA ARG A 648 -70.35 -0.27 38.37
C ARG A 648 -71.63 0.07 39.14
N ALA A 649 -72.69 0.46 38.44
CA ALA A 649 -73.99 0.74 39.07
C ALA A 649 -74.66 -0.54 39.61
N ALA A 650 -74.58 -1.66 38.87
CA ALA A 650 -75.14 -2.95 39.29
C ALA A 650 -74.45 -3.52 40.55
N LEU A 651 -73.12 -3.44 40.63
CA LEU A 651 -72.33 -3.89 41.79
C LEU A 651 -72.70 -3.16 43.09
N ILE A 652 -73.08 -1.88 42.99
CA ILE A 652 -73.51 -1.08 44.13
C ILE A 652 -74.86 -1.57 44.67
N ASP A 653 -75.79 -1.99 43.80
CA ASP A 653 -77.09 -2.53 44.23
C ASP A 653 -76.93 -3.89 44.93
N GLU A 654 -76.11 -4.79 44.39
CA GLU A 654 -75.86 -6.12 44.96
C GLU A 654 -75.21 -6.03 46.35
N ALA A 655 -74.27 -5.11 46.55
CA ALA A 655 -73.61 -4.88 47.84
C ALA A 655 -74.56 -4.37 48.95
N SER A 656 -75.78 -3.94 48.60
CA SER A 656 -76.76 -3.40 49.57
C SER A 656 -77.67 -4.45 50.23
N LYS A 657 -77.68 -5.68 49.70
CA LYS A 657 -78.58 -6.78 50.12
C LYS A 657 -77.84 -7.87 50.90
N ASP A 658 -78.59 -8.72 51.60
CA ASP A 658 -78.12 -9.96 52.22
C ASP A 658 -78.09 -11.08 51.18
N GLY A 659 -76.98 -11.80 51.10
CA GLY A 659 -76.71 -12.78 50.04
C GLY A 659 -77.60 -14.03 50.06
N MET A 660 -78.36 -14.27 51.13
CA MET A 660 -79.25 -15.43 51.23
C MET A 660 -80.71 -15.06 51.06
N THR A 661 -81.14 -13.90 51.57
CA THR A 661 -82.58 -13.58 51.70
C THR A 661 -83.07 -12.48 50.76
N SER A 662 -82.16 -11.83 50.01
CA SER A 662 -82.46 -10.65 49.17
C SER A 662 -83.04 -9.44 49.92
N LEU A 663 -83.20 -9.54 51.24
CA LEU A 663 -83.52 -8.44 52.15
C LEU A 663 -82.29 -7.53 52.30
N LEU A 664 -82.45 -6.35 52.91
CA LEU A 664 -81.30 -5.48 53.18
C LEU A 664 -80.36 -6.16 54.17
N ASN A 665 -79.05 -6.04 53.94
CA ASN A 665 -78.08 -6.42 54.96
C ASN A 665 -78.15 -5.45 56.15
N GLN A 666 -77.67 -5.87 57.33
CA GLN A 666 -77.74 -5.12 58.58
C GLN A 666 -77.36 -3.64 58.44
N LYS A 667 -76.28 -3.34 57.72
CA LYS A 667 -75.79 -1.96 57.51
C LYS A 667 -76.82 -1.11 56.75
N ASN A 668 -77.36 -1.62 55.65
CA ASN A 668 -78.30 -0.89 54.81
C ASN A 668 -79.71 -0.83 55.44
N PHE A 669 -80.11 -1.87 56.18
CA PHE A 669 -81.33 -1.82 56.99
C PHE A 669 -81.28 -0.68 58.01
N LYS A 670 -80.22 -0.62 58.83
CA LYS A 670 -80.02 0.45 59.83
C LYS A 670 -80.05 1.83 59.18
N MET A 671 -79.35 2.02 58.05
CA MET A 671 -79.32 3.28 57.32
C MET A 671 -80.72 3.73 56.89
N ARG A 672 -81.50 2.86 56.23
CA ARG A 672 -82.85 3.22 55.76
C ARG A 672 -83.84 3.46 56.91
N VAL A 673 -83.72 2.74 58.01
CA VAL A 673 -84.54 2.98 59.20
C VAL A 673 -84.20 4.32 59.84
N MET A 674 -82.91 4.69 59.95
CA MET A 674 -82.51 6.00 60.47
C MET A 674 -83.08 7.16 59.65
N GLU A 675 -83.22 7.01 58.33
CA GLU A 675 -83.87 7.99 57.45
C GLU A 675 -85.39 8.07 57.68
N SER A 676 -86.02 7.00 58.15
CA SER A 676 -87.48 6.86 58.24
C SER A 676 -88.06 6.99 59.65
N ILE A 677 -87.25 6.77 60.70
CA ILE A 677 -87.67 6.70 62.11
C ILE A 677 -88.34 7.98 62.61
N SER A 678 -87.94 9.14 62.09
CA SER A 678 -88.51 10.46 62.42
C SER A 678 -90.01 10.58 62.13
N ARG A 679 -90.55 9.73 61.26
CA ARG A 679 -91.98 9.69 60.90
C ARG A 679 -92.82 8.89 61.91
N GLY A 680 -92.20 8.34 62.96
CA GLY A 680 -92.79 7.33 63.83
C GLY A 680 -92.97 5.99 63.11
N GLY A 681 -93.25 4.93 63.85
CA GLY A 681 -93.33 3.59 63.27
C GLY A 681 -93.29 2.47 64.29
N VAL A 682 -93.09 1.25 63.82
CA VAL A 682 -92.84 0.10 64.68
C VAL A 682 -91.65 -0.68 64.14
N LEU A 683 -90.66 -0.90 65.00
CA LEU A 683 -89.58 -1.84 64.75
C LEU A 683 -90.00 -3.21 65.27
N ILE A 684 -89.86 -4.22 64.42
CA ILE A 684 -90.24 -5.60 64.67
C ILE A 684 -88.97 -6.42 64.49
N LEU A 685 -88.54 -7.11 65.54
CA LEU A 685 -87.50 -8.13 65.46
C LEU A 685 -88.16 -9.50 65.40
N VAL A 686 -87.66 -10.35 64.52
CA VAL A 686 -88.16 -11.69 64.26
C VAL A 686 -86.97 -12.63 64.35
N ASP A 687 -87.07 -13.64 65.23
CA ASP A 687 -86.01 -14.62 65.42
C ASP A 687 -86.56 -16.04 65.30
N ILE A 688 -85.89 -16.89 64.53
CA ILE A 688 -86.31 -18.27 64.29
C ILE A 688 -86.17 -19.08 65.57
N ASP A 689 -87.25 -19.74 66.00
CA ASP A 689 -87.24 -20.57 67.19
C ASP A 689 -86.43 -21.84 66.97
N ASP A 690 -85.56 -22.15 67.94
CA ASP A 690 -84.75 -23.37 67.93
C ASP A 690 -83.90 -23.55 66.65
N PHE A 691 -83.47 -22.45 66.03
CA PHE A 691 -82.69 -22.48 64.80
C PHE A 691 -81.41 -23.31 64.90
N LYS A 692 -80.72 -23.26 66.05
CA LYS A 692 -79.57 -24.12 66.32
C LYS A 692 -79.93 -25.61 66.28
N PHE A 693 -81.09 -25.99 66.78
CA PHE A 693 -81.58 -27.37 66.67
C PHE A 693 -81.85 -27.75 65.21
N ILE A 694 -82.41 -26.84 64.41
CA ILE A 694 -82.61 -27.07 62.96
C ILE A 694 -81.25 -27.36 62.29
N ASN A 695 -80.24 -26.52 62.56
CA ASN A 695 -78.88 -26.71 62.03
C ASN A 695 -78.22 -28.01 62.52
N ASP A 696 -78.27 -28.28 63.83
CA ASP A 696 -77.61 -29.44 64.44
C ASP A 696 -78.27 -30.76 64.01
N THR A 697 -79.58 -30.74 63.69
CA THR A 697 -80.36 -31.94 63.35
C THR A 697 -80.40 -32.21 61.84
N PHE A 698 -80.62 -31.17 61.03
CA PHE A 698 -80.85 -31.30 59.58
C PHE A 698 -79.68 -30.76 58.74
N GLY A 699 -78.64 -30.24 59.39
CA GLY A 699 -77.47 -29.65 58.75
C GLY A 699 -77.66 -28.18 58.42
N HIS A 700 -76.55 -27.48 58.22
CA HIS A 700 -76.54 -26.04 57.92
C HIS A 700 -77.31 -25.68 56.65
N SER A 701 -77.29 -26.51 55.61
CA SER A 701 -78.06 -26.27 54.38
C SER A 701 -79.58 -26.23 54.62
N ALA A 702 -80.07 -27.01 55.58
CA ALA A 702 -81.48 -26.99 55.97
C ALA A 702 -81.80 -25.72 56.79
N GLY A 703 -80.90 -25.30 57.69
CA GLY A 703 -81.02 -24.01 58.37
C GLY A 703 -80.99 -22.82 57.40
N ASP A 704 -80.13 -22.86 56.38
CA ASP A 704 -80.07 -21.88 55.32
C ASP A 704 -81.41 -21.79 54.55
N ASN A 705 -82.03 -22.94 54.25
CA ASN A 705 -83.36 -22.99 53.64
C ASN A 705 -84.43 -22.39 54.58
N ALA A 706 -84.37 -22.68 55.88
CA ALA A 706 -85.27 -22.07 56.87
C ALA A 706 -85.13 -20.54 56.89
N ILE A 707 -83.91 -20.01 56.87
CA ILE A 707 -83.62 -18.57 56.75
C ILE A 707 -84.23 -18.00 55.46
N ILE A 708 -84.02 -18.64 54.32
CA ILE A 708 -84.54 -18.19 53.02
C ILE A 708 -86.07 -18.12 53.06
N ARG A 709 -86.73 -19.17 53.53
CA ARG A 709 -88.20 -19.24 53.61
C ARG A 709 -88.79 -18.24 54.59
N VAL A 710 -88.14 -18.01 55.73
CA VAL A 710 -88.55 -16.95 56.66
C VAL A 710 -88.35 -15.57 56.03
N GLY A 711 -87.27 -15.36 55.27
CA GLY A 711 -87.05 -14.15 54.47
C GLY A 711 -88.14 -13.92 53.41
N GLU A 712 -88.61 -14.98 52.74
CA GLU A 712 -89.74 -14.94 51.80
C GLU A 712 -91.05 -14.56 52.51
N VAL A 713 -91.32 -15.15 53.68
CA VAL A 713 -92.50 -14.83 54.51
C VAL A 713 -92.49 -13.36 54.95
N ILE A 714 -91.32 -12.85 55.36
CA ILE A 714 -91.14 -11.45 55.74
C ILE A 714 -91.40 -10.55 54.55
N THR A 715 -90.77 -10.84 53.40
CA THR A 715 -90.94 -10.07 52.15
C THR A 715 -92.39 -10.05 51.70
N GLY A 716 -93.08 -11.19 51.73
CA GLY A 716 -94.50 -11.30 51.37
C GLY A 716 -95.46 -10.60 52.34
N THR A 717 -95.01 -10.34 53.57
CA THR A 717 -95.81 -9.61 54.58
C THR A 717 -95.60 -8.09 54.50
N CYS A 718 -94.45 -7.65 53.97
CA CYS A 718 -94.07 -6.25 53.81
C CYS A 718 -94.78 -5.54 52.65
N ARG A 719 -95.06 -4.25 52.82
CA ARG A 719 -95.46 -3.33 51.75
C ARG A 719 -94.22 -2.71 51.10
N ARG A 720 -94.39 -2.09 49.92
CA ARG A 720 -93.31 -1.37 49.21
C ARG A 720 -92.66 -0.25 50.04
N THR A 721 -93.36 0.26 51.06
CA THR A 721 -92.89 1.33 51.95
C THR A 721 -92.25 0.81 53.23
N ASP A 722 -92.34 -0.49 53.50
CA ASP A 722 -91.77 -1.11 54.69
C ASP A 722 -90.30 -1.45 54.41
N ILE A 723 -89.49 -1.42 55.46
CA ILE A 723 -88.07 -1.73 55.37
C ILE A 723 -87.88 -3.08 56.03
N ALA A 724 -87.30 -4.04 55.32
CA ALA A 724 -87.02 -5.37 55.84
C ALA A 724 -85.54 -5.72 55.63
N GLY A 725 -84.94 -6.35 56.62
CA GLY A 725 -83.52 -6.69 56.62
C GLY A 725 -83.23 -7.91 57.46
N ARG A 726 -82.12 -8.58 57.14
CA ARG A 726 -81.55 -9.63 57.98
C ARG A 726 -80.42 -9.01 58.81
N ILE A 727 -80.52 -9.15 60.12
CA ILE A 727 -79.63 -8.49 61.08
C ILE A 727 -78.48 -9.39 61.51
N GLY A 728 -78.77 -10.69 61.63
CA GLY A 728 -77.83 -11.71 62.10
C GLY A 728 -78.24 -13.10 61.60
N GLY A 729 -77.64 -14.15 62.18
CA GLY A 729 -77.80 -15.54 61.73
C GLY A 729 -79.26 -15.93 61.44
N ASP A 730 -80.08 -16.00 62.48
CA ASP A 730 -81.51 -16.31 62.47
C ASP A 730 -82.41 -15.09 62.71
N GLU A 731 -81.80 -13.91 62.88
CA GLU A 731 -82.46 -12.67 63.26
C GLU A 731 -82.79 -11.80 62.04
N PHE A 732 -84.06 -11.41 61.97
CA PHE A 732 -84.59 -10.50 60.99
C PHE A 732 -85.21 -9.28 61.66
N ALA A 733 -85.30 -8.19 60.90
CA ALA A 733 -85.98 -6.99 61.35
C ALA A 733 -86.86 -6.41 60.25
N LEU A 734 -88.00 -5.88 60.67
CA LEU A 734 -88.90 -5.09 59.85
C LEU A 734 -89.12 -3.73 60.53
N PHE A 735 -89.16 -2.67 59.74
CA PHE A 735 -89.60 -1.36 60.19
C PHE A 735 -90.79 -0.92 59.37
N ILE A 736 -91.92 -0.79 60.05
CA ILE A 736 -93.17 -0.27 59.48
C ILE A 736 -93.20 1.23 59.73
N SER A 737 -93.11 2.01 58.65
CA SER A 737 -93.11 3.46 58.74
C SER A 737 -94.53 4.00 58.94
N GLY A 738 -94.71 4.87 59.94
CA GLY A 738 -95.99 5.53 60.24
C GLY A 738 -96.79 4.89 61.38
N ARG A 739 -97.85 5.57 61.85
CA ARG A 739 -98.68 5.10 62.96
C ARG A 739 -99.50 3.87 62.54
N ILE A 740 -99.39 2.79 63.32
CA ILE A 740 -100.19 1.58 63.21
C ILE A 740 -100.94 1.34 64.52
N ASP A 741 -102.21 0.93 64.44
CA ASP A 741 -102.99 0.56 65.63
C ASP A 741 -102.63 -0.85 66.12
N GLU A 742 -102.95 -1.14 67.38
CA GLU A 742 -102.56 -2.41 68.02
C GLU A 742 -103.17 -3.64 67.34
N ASN A 743 -104.39 -3.54 66.80
CA ASN A 743 -105.02 -4.67 66.12
C ASN A 743 -104.31 -4.97 64.79
N SER A 744 -103.94 -3.92 64.04
CA SER A 744 -103.18 -4.04 62.79
C SER A 744 -101.77 -4.57 63.03
N LEU A 745 -101.06 -4.09 64.07
CA LEU A 745 -99.74 -4.62 64.43
C LEU A 745 -99.83 -6.10 64.86
N ALA A 746 -100.82 -6.45 65.68
CA ALA A 746 -101.07 -7.83 66.08
C ALA A 746 -101.41 -8.71 64.88
N ALA A 747 -102.14 -8.21 63.88
CA ALA A 747 -102.42 -8.93 62.65
C ALA A 747 -101.15 -9.19 61.83
N ILE A 748 -100.23 -8.22 61.74
CA ILE A 748 -98.94 -8.40 61.06
C ILE A 748 -98.10 -9.46 61.77
N CYS A 749 -97.97 -9.37 63.09
CA CYS A 749 -97.20 -10.36 63.87
C CYS A 749 -97.82 -11.76 63.78
N LYS A 750 -99.16 -11.87 63.81
CA LYS A 750 -99.85 -13.15 63.61
C LYS A 750 -99.62 -13.72 62.21
N ARG A 751 -99.60 -12.90 61.16
CA ARG A 751 -99.28 -13.34 59.80
C ARG A 751 -97.84 -13.81 59.68
N LEU A 752 -96.90 -13.14 60.33
CA LEU A 752 -95.50 -13.60 60.37
C LEU A 752 -95.38 -14.95 61.09
N ASN A 753 -96.02 -15.11 62.25
CA ASN A 753 -96.04 -16.39 62.96
C ASN A 753 -96.73 -17.49 62.15
N GLN A 754 -97.92 -17.23 61.60
CA GLN A 754 -98.64 -18.19 60.76
C GLN A 754 -97.85 -18.54 59.51
N GLY A 755 -97.34 -17.54 58.79
CA GLY A 755 -96.53 -17.73 57.60
C GLY A 755 -95.27 -18.54 57.86
N ALA A 756 -94.62 -18.37 59.03
CA ALA A 756 -93.51 -19.21 59.45
C ALA A 756 -93.95 -20.65 59.75
N ASN A 757 -95.05 -20.83 60.51
CA ASN A 757 -95.60 -22.14 60.83
C ASN A 757 -96.08 -22.94 59.60
N ASP A 758 -96.48 -22.24 58.54
CA ASP A 758 -96.94 -22.82 57.27
C ASP A 758 -95.78 -23.18 56.32
N ILE A 759 -94.52 -22.88 56.69
CA ILE A 759 -93.35 -23.28 55.89
C ILE A 759 -93.26 -24.80 55.89
N ILE A 760 -93.47 -25.40 54.71
CA ILE A 760 -93.25 -26.83 54.50
C ILE A 760 -91.74 -27.07 54.47
N PHE A 761 -91.22 -27.64 55.55
CA PHE A 761 -89.82 -28.02 55.67
C PHE A 761 -89.62 -29.48 55.24
N GLU A 762 -88.38 -29.86 54.85
CA GLU A 762 -88.07 -31.16 54.23
C GLU A 762 -88.52 -32.39 55.04
N ASN A 763 -88.72 -32.24 56.36
CA ASN A 763 -89.34 -33.22 57.23
C ASN A 763 -90.73 -32.74 57.71
N PRO A 764 -91.84 -33.42 57.36
CA PRO A 764 -93.21 -33.03 57.74
C PRO A 764 -93.47 -32.91 59.26
N GLU A 765 -92.63 -33.51 60.10
CA GLU A 765 -92.77 -33.45 61.57
C GLU A 765 -92.09 -32.23 62.20
N THR A 766 -91.33 -31.43 61.44
CA THR A 766 -90.62 -30.24 61.94
C THR A 766 -91.36 -28.97 61.55
N GLN A 767 -91.86 -28.25 62.56
CA GLN A 767 -92.55 -26.97 62.36
C GLN A 767 -91.59 -25.81 62.63
N ILE A 768 -91.45 -24.89 61.67
CA ILE A 768 -90.68 -23.65 61.87
C ILE A 768 -91.59 -22.65 62.57
N SER A 769 -91.17 -22.11 63.71
CA SER A 769 -91.83 -20.98 64.34
C SER A 769 -90.86 -19.82 64.51
N VAL A 770 -91.40 -18.62 64.66
CA VAL A 770 -90.63 -17.41 64.94
C VAL A 770 -91.16 -16.74 66.19
N SER A 771 -90.25 -16.17 66.97
CA SER A 771 -90.58 -15.28 68.08
C SER A 771 -90.44 -13.83 67.62
N ILE A 772 -91.38 -12.97 68.04
CA ILE A 772 -91.45 -11.60 67.53
C ILE A 772 -91.44 -10.57 68.67
N GLY A 773 -90.48 -9.65 68.64
CA GLY A 773 -90.40 -8.52 69.55
C GLY A 773 -90.72 -7.21 68.84
N CYS A 774 -91.70 -6.45 69.34
CA CYS A 774 -92.10 -5.18 68.74
C CYS A 774 -91.80 -3.99 69.67
N ALA A 775 -91.25 -2.91 69.10
CA ALA A 775 -91.10 -1.62 69.76
C ALA A 775 -91.74 -0.50 68.93
N VAL A 776 -92.60 0.29 69.58
CA VAL A 776 -93.28 1.42 68.95
C VAL A 776 -92.40 2.67 69.03
N ALA A 777 -92.11 3.27 67.88
CA ALA A 777 -91.40 4.54 67.76
C ALA A 777 -92.39 5.71 67.68
N THR A 778 -92.23 6.69 68.57
CA THR A 778 -93.00 7.94 68.52
C THR A 778 -92.39 8.98 67.58
N GLY A 779 -91.17 8.72 67.09
CA GLY A 779 -90.42 9.57 66.17
C GLY A 779 -89.31 10.39 66.83
N LYS A 780 -89.04 10.17 68.12
CA LYS A 780 -88.01 10.86 68.91
C LYS A 780 -86.83 9.97 69.29
N GLU A 781 -86.98 8.67 69.11
CA GLU A 781 -86.05 7.63 69.53
C GLU A 781 -84.92 7.47 68.51
N LYS A 782 -83.73 7.11 68.99
CA LYS A 782 -82.65 6.65 68.11
C LYS A 782 -82.86 5.20 67.70
N TYR A 783 -82.31 4.82 66.55
CA TYR A 783 -82.37 3.43 66.06
C TYR A 783 -81.92 2.42 67.14
N ASP A 784 -80.80 2.69 67.81
CA ASP A 784 -80.23 1.75 68.80
C ASP A 784 -81.15 1.60 70.04
N GLU A 785 -81.78 2.68 70.51
CA GLU A 785 -82.74 2.64 71.64
C GLU A 785 -84.00 1.84 71.27
N LEU A 786 -84.49 2.02 70.04
CA LEU A 786 -85.66 1.31 69.53
C LEU A 786 -85.36 -0.18 69.30
N PHE A 787 -84.16 -0.50 68.83
CA PHE A 787 -83.68 -1.86 68.65
C PHE A 787 -83.60 -2.60 69.99
N GLU A 788 -83.00 -1.98 71.02
CA GLU A 788 -82.96 -2.55 72.38
C GLU A 788 -84.35 -2.79 72.98
N MET A 789 -85.32 -1.92 72.71
CA MET A 789 -86.71 -2.12 73.15
C MET A 789 -87.34 -3.35 72.49
N ALA A 790 -87.15 -3.50 71.18
CA ALA A 790 -87.70 -4.63 70.43
C ALA A 790 -87.02 -5.94 70.83
N ASP A 791 -85.72 -5.89 71.13
CA ASP A 791 -84.95 -7.03 71.62
C ASP A 791 -85.42 -7.50 73.01
N ARG A 792 -85.67 -6.56 73.94
CA ARG A 792 -86.29 -6.90 75.24
C ARG A 792 -87.67 -7.53 75.07
N ALA A 793 -88.46 -7.07 74.10
CA ALA A 793 -89.76 -7.65 73.78
C ALA A 793 -89.59 -9.10 73.25
N LEU A 794 -88.65 -9.30 72.34
CA LEU A 794 -88.33 -10.60 71.77
C LEU A 794 -87.87 -11.59 72.85
N TYR A 795 -87.02 -11.15 73.76
CA TYR A 795 -86.55 -11.95 74.90
C TYR A 795 -87.70 -12.40 75.82
N LYS A 796 -88.73 -11.57 76.03
CA LYS A 796 -89.94 -11.95 76.79
C LYS A 796 -90.75 -13.03 76.10
N VAL A 797 -90.79 -13.04 74.77
CA VAL A 797 -91.46 -14.09 73.97
C VAL A 797 -90.70 -15.41 74.07
N LYS A 798 -89.37 -15.39 73.90
CA LYS A 798 -88.53 -16.57 73.96
C LYS A 798 -88.65 -17.32 75.30
N ASN A 799 -88.89 -16.60 76.39
CA ASN A 799 -89.10 -17.16 77.73
C ASN A 799 -90.56 -17.55 78.04
N ASN A 800 -91.54 -17.14 77.22
CA ASN A 800 -92.96 -17.43 77.40
C ASN A 800 -93.53 -18.22 76.21
N ASN A 801 -93.15 -19.50 76.13
CA ASN A 801 -93.64 -20.51 75.18
C ASN A 801 -93.31 -20.31 73.68
N LYS A 802 -92.52 -19.30 73.28
CA LYS A 802 -92.11 -19.05 71.87
C LYS A 802 -93.32 -18.91 70.92
N ASN A 803 -93.10 -18.88 69.59
CA ASN A 803 -94.15 -18.81 68.56
C ASN A 803 -95.26 -17.76 68.82
N SER A 804 -94.90 -16.62 69.39
CA SER A 804 -95.82 -15.55 69.75
C SER A 804 -95.16 -14.20 69.58
N PHE A 805 -95.81 -13.12 69.99
CA PHE A 805 -95.26 -11.79 69.90
C PHE A 805 -95.47 -11.02 71.19
N TRP A 806 -94.57 -10.09 71.48
CA TRP A 806 -94.70 -9.15 72.58
C TRP A 806 -94.46 -7.73 72.07
N VAL A 807 -95.25 -6.79 72.56
CA VAL A 807 -95.11 -5.36 72.25
C VAL A 807 -94.60 -4.66 73.51
N GLU A 808 -93.38 -4.15 73.47
CA GLU A 808 -92.83 -3.37 74.58
C GLU A 808 -93.38 -1.94 74.52
N ARG A 809 -94.07 -1.55 75.60
CA ARG A 809 -94.51 -0.17 75.81
C ARG A 809 -93.50 0.56 76.68
N GLN A 810 -93.24 1.84 76.40
CA GLN A 810 -92.62 2.71 77.38
C GLN A 810 -93.56 2.83 78.59
N SER A 811 -93.07 2.48 79.77
CA SER A 811 -93.68 2.78 81.07
C SER A 811 -93.48 4.24 81.44
#